data_AF-A0A0C1QVJ9-F1
#
_entry.id   AF-A0A0C1QVJ9-F1
#
_cell.length_a   1.000
_cell.length_b   1.000
_cell.length_c   1.000
_cell.angle_alpha   90.00
_cell.angle_beta   90.00
_cell.angle_gamma   90.00
#
_symmetry.space_group_name_H-M   'P 1'
#
loop_
_entity.id
_entity.type
_entity.pdbx_description
1 polymer ?
#
loop_
_entity_poly.entity_id
_entity_poly.type
_entity_poly.pdbx_seq_one_letter_code
_entity_poly.pdbx_strand_id
1 'polypeptide(L)'
;MSNISARLAQELNASEQQVLAATTLLDEGATVPFIARYRKEVTGGLDDSQLRLLEQRLSYLRELEERRAFITKTIEEQGKLTAQLASDIAQANSKTELEDLYLPYKPKRRTKGQIAIEAGIEPLADRLFEDPNLSPELIAEDFINADAGFADTKSVLDGAKFILMERFAEDAKLLAKFRAHISANAQLQSRVIKGQEDSGSKYRDYFEHNELLSKVPSHRALAMLRARNEGVLQITINPEPEAQDHQQFCAQMIADHYGLVVQGAAASEWLMVVVQWAWKVKLSLHLENEFLGSLREKAENGAIDVFAKNLKDLLMAAPAGPKVTMGIDPGLRTGCKIAIVDATGKLLATTTIYPHAPQNHWDKSIRTIEQLSRQHKVQLIAIGNGTASRETDKLAAEVQKAASDLNLTKIMVSEAGASVYSASEFAANEFPDLDVSLRGAVSIARRLQDPLAELVKIEPKSIGVGQYQHDVSQSQLGQTLTAVVEDCVNSVGVDVNTASVPLLTRVSGLNKTLANNIVKYRDSNGSFSNRKQLKKVERLGPKAFEQAAGFLRIIDGDDPLDASAVHPEAYPVVKQISQSNELDLQSLIGNSDLLKKLSANDYVDEKFGLPTVTDIISELDKPGRDPRPEFKTAQFKAGVEKISDLKVGMVLEGIVSNVANFGAFVDVGVHQDGLVHISAITDKFISDPREVVKAGDIVKVKVIEVDVDRKRISFTMRLNDATPSSSDAHKNKPQQKAAQNHGRKNDRRDNQKGNRRDQGNAAMGNAFAEAFAKLKK
;
A
#
# COMPACT_ATOMS: atom_id res chain seq x y z
N MET A 1 -30.18 -6.47 -5.11
CA MET A 1 -29.77 -5.52 -4.06
C MET A 1 -29.90 -6.08 -2.66
N SER A 2 -30.98 -6.80 -2.28
CA SER A 2 -31.14 -7.35 -0.92
C SER A 2 -29.97 -8.22 -0.42
N ASN A 3 -29.37 -9.04 -1.29
CA ASN A 3 -28.21 -9.86 -0.92
C ASN A 3 -26.92 -9.04 -0.71
N ILE A 4 -26.72 -7.96 -1.49
CA ILE A 4 -25.54 -7.09 -1.35
C ILE A 4 -25.57 -6.34 -0.01
N SER A 5 -26.71 -5.75 0.34
CA SER A 5 -26.85 -4.97 1.57
C SER A 5 -26.67 -5.83 2.83
N ALA A 6 -27.24 -7.03 2.86
CA ALA A 6 -27.05 -7.98 3.96
C ALA A 6 -25.59 -8.39 4.15
N ARG A 7 -24.88 -8.68 3.04
CA ARG A 7 -23.46 -9.04 3.09
C ARG A 7 -22.59 -7.89 3.57
N LEU A 8 -22.80 -6.69 3.04
CA LEU A 8 -22.08 -5.48 3.47
C LEU A 8 -22.34 -5.17 4.95
N ALA A 9 -23.57 -5.34 5.42
CA ALA A 9 -23.93 -5.15 6.83
C ALA A 9 -23.10 -6.07 7.75
N GLN A 10 -22.94 -7.33 7.37
CA GLN A 10 -22.09 -8.28 8.10
C GLN A 10 -20.60 -7.90 8.01
N GLU A 11 -20.09 -7.54 6.83
CA GLU A 11 -18.68 -7.15 6.62
C GLU A 11 -18.31 -5.87 7.40
N LEU A 12 -19.24 -4.93 7.54
CA LEU A 12 -19.05 -3.62 8.20
C LEU A 12 -19.42 -3.61 9.70
N ASN A 13 -19.99 -4.71 10.21
CA ASN A 13 -20.63 -4.76 11.52
C ASN A 13 -21.64 -3.60 11.71
N ALA A 14 -22.51 -3.42 10.71
CA ALA A 14 -23.55 -2.40 10.66
C ALA A 14 -24.91 -3.05 10.36
N SER A 15 -26.01 -2.30 10.51
CA SER A 15 -27.33 -2.77 10.10
C SER A 15 -27.57 -2.59 8.59
N GLU A 16 -28.43 -3.41 8.00
CA GLU A 16 -28.79 -3.30 6.58
C GLU A 16 -29.37 -1.94 6.21
N GLN A 17 -30.13 -1.33 7.12
CA GLN A 17 -30.72 0.00 6.92
C GLN A 17 -29.63 1.07 6.75
N GLN A 18 -28.56 1.01 7.57
CA GLN A 18 -27.43 1.93 7.46
C GLN A 18 -26.69 1.77 6.12
N VAL A 19 -26.49 0.52 5.68
CA VAL A 19 -25.84 0.23 4.40
C VAL A 19 -26.69 0.72 3.23
N LEU A 20 -28.00 0.47 3.25
CA LEU A 20 -28.92 0.94 2.21
C LEU A 20 -28.90 2.47 2.12
N ALA A 21 -29.01 3.15 3.27
CA ALA A 21 -28.97 4.59 3.35
C ALA A 21 -27.66 5.18 2.79
N ALA A 22 -26.51 4.64 3.21
CA ALA A 22 -25.21 5.07 2.70
C ALA A 22 -25.06 4.78 1.18
N THR A 23 -25.53 3.61 0.72
CA THR A 23 -25.50 3.24 -0.70
C THR A 23 -26.31 4.21 -1.54
N THR A 24 -27.52 4.56 -1.10
CA THR A 24 -28.37 5.56 -1.79
C THR A 24 -27.67 6.91 -1.88
N LEU A 25 -27.07 7.39 -0.79
CA LEU A 25 -26.34 8.66 -0.78
C LEU A 25 -25.16 8.65 -1.76
N LEU A 26 -24.39 7.56 -1.81
CA LEU A 26 -23.28 7.40 -2.77
C LEU A 26 -23.77 7.37 -4.21
N ASP A 27 -24.86 6.64 -4.51
CA ASP A 27 -25.46 6.59 -5.85
C ASP A 27 -26.04 7.95 -6.29
N GLU A 28 -26.51 8.77 -5.34
CA GLU A 28 -26.91 10.16 -5.55
C GLU A 28 -25.73 11.15 -5.69
N GLY A 29 -24.50 10.63 -5.63
CA GLY A 29 -23.27 11.40 -5.83
C GLY A 29 -22.82 12.18 -4.60
N ALA A 30 -23.26 11.80 -3.39
CA ALA A 30 -22.65 12.31 -2.16
C ALA A 30 -21.26 11.69 -1.96
N THR A 31 -20.32 12.47 -1.46
CA THR A 31 -18.95 11.99 -1.19
C THR A 31 -18.88 11.34 0.20
N VAL A 32 -17.87 10.48 0.41
CA VAL A 32 -17.62 9.87 1.73
C VAL A 32 -17.42 10.93 2.82
N PRO A 33 -16.54 11.95 2.67
CA PRO A 33 -16.38 12.98 3.70
C PRO A 33 -17.69 13.73 4.02
N PHE A 34 -18.52 13.98 3.01
CA PHE A 34 -19.80 14.65 3.19
C PHE A 34 -20.79 13.77 3.99
N ILE A 35 -20.89 12.48 3.64
CA ILE A 35 -21.78 11.55 4.33
C ILE A 35 -21.36 11.38 5.79
N ALA A 36 -20.07 11.15 6.04
CA ALA A 36 -19.52 10.93 7.37
C ALA A 36 -19.73 12.13 8.31
N ARG A 37 -19.70 13.36 7.76
CA ARG A 37 -19.84 14.58 8.54
C ARG A 37 -21.28 15.07 8.68
N TYR A 38 -22.05 15.10 7.59
CA TYR A 38 -23.34 15.82 7.53
C TYR A 38 -24.56 14.91 7.33
N ARG A 39 -24.39 13.58 7.22
CA ARG A 39 -25.49 12.63 7.04
C ARG A 39 -25.45 11.51 8.08
N LYS A 40 -24.91 11.78 9.27
CA LYS A 40 -24.77 10.82 10.38
C LYS A 40 -26.11 10.25 10.82
N GLU A 41 -27.16 11.05 10.81
CA GLU A 41 -28.53 10.64 11.17
C GLU A 41 -29.05 9.59 10.18
N VAL A 42 -28.83 9.84 8.89
CA VAL A 42 -29.33 8.99 7.80
C VAL A 42 -28.60 7.65 7.79
N THR A 43 -27.30 7.64 8.10
CA THR A 43 -26.47 6.42 8.12
C THR A 43 -26.35 5.78 9.50
N GLY A 44 -26.99 6.33 10.54
CA GLY A 44 -26.80 5.87 11.92
C GLY A 44 -25.35 6.00 12.41
N GLY A 45 -24.58 6.96 11.89
CA GLY A 45 -23.24 7.31 12.37
C GLY A 45 -22.10 6.48 11.81
N LEU A 46 -22.21 5.96 10.57
CA LEU A 46 -21.08 5.31 9.90
C LEU A 46 -19.92 6.29 9.74
N ASP A 47 -18.72 5.88 10.15
CA ASP A 47 -17.51 6.68 10.05
C ASP A 47 -16.83 6.59 8.66
N ASP A 48 -15.80 7.41 8.44
CA ASP A 48 -15.03 7.43 7.18
C ASP A 48 -14.49 6.05 6.81
N SER A 49 -13.99 5.28 7.79
CA SER A 49 -13.37 3.97 7.52
C SER A 49 -14.42 2.94 7.10
N GLN A 50 -15.59 2.95 7.74
CA GLN A 50 -16.72 2.12 7.36
C GLN A 50 -17.26 2.50 5.98
N LEU A 51 -17.40 3.81 5.68
CA LEU A 51 -17.90 4.29 4.40
C LEU A 51 -16.93 4.01 3.24
N ARG A 52 -15.62 4.12 3.44
CA ARG A 52 -14.60 3.73 2.45
C ARG A 52 -14.63 2.23 2.17
N LEU A 53 -14.73 1.41 3.22
CA LEU A 53 -14.87 -0.04 3.06
C LEU A 53 -16.18 -0.39 2.33
N LEU A 54 -17.28 0.28 2.67
CA LEU A 54 -18.57 0.14 1.99
C LEU A 54 -18.44 0.46 0.51
N GLU A 55 -17.88 1.60 0.14
CA GLU A 55 -17.68 2.03 -1.26
C GLU A 55 -16.90 0.98 -2.07
N GLN A 56 -15.76 0.51 -1.52
CA GLN A 56 -14.93 -0.50 -2.17
C GLN A 56 -15.67 -1.84 -2.34
N ARG A 57 -16.33 -2.32 -1.28
CA ARG A 57 -17.01 -3.62 -1.29
C ARG A 57 -18.29 -3.60 -2.12
N LEU A 58 -19.02 -2.48 -2.11
CA LEU A 58 -20.19 -2.27 -2.97
C LEU A 58 -19.82 -2.42 -4.44
N SER A 59 -18.71 -1.80 -4.87
CA SER A 59 -18.21 -1.93 -6.25
C SER A 59 -17.90 -3.39 -6.60
N TYR A 60 -17.12 -4.09 -5.76
CA TYR A 60 -16.79 -5.50 -5.97
C TYR A 60 -18.03 -6.41 -6.07
N LEU A 61 -19.00 -6.20 -5.18
CA LEU A 61 -20.22 -7.03 -5.13
C LEU A 61 -21.14 -6.75 -6.32
N ARG A 62 -21.21 -5.51 -6.81
CA ARG A 62 -21.90 -5.18 -8.07
C ARG A 62 -21.26 -5.91 -9.25
N GLU A 63 -19.94 -5.89 -9.38
CA GLU A 63 -19.22 -6.63 -10.42
C GLU A 63 -19.44 -8.15 -10.32
N LEU A 64 -19.50 -8.70 -9.10
CA LEU A 64 -19.81 -10.12 -8.88
C LEU A 64 -21.21 -10.48 -9.40
N GLU A 65 -22.23 -9.66 -9.10
CA GLU A 65 -23.60 -9.91 -9.55
C GLU A 65 -23.76 -9.72 -11.07
N GLU A 66 -23.11 -8.72 -11.66
CA GLU A 66 -23.06 -8.56 -13.12
C GLU A 66 -22.42 -9.79 -13.78
N ARG A 67 -21.32 -10.29 -13.21
CA ARG A 67 -20.66 -11.49 -13.72
C ARG A 67 -21.52 -12.74 -13.56
N ARG A 68 -22.26 -12.87 -12.45
CA ARG A 68 -23.21 -13.96 -12.19
C ARG A 68 -24.31 -13.99 -13.23
N ALA A 69 -24.89 -12.83 -13.54
CA ALA A 69 -25.92 -12.70 -14.57
C ALA A 69 -25.39 -13.09 -15.96
N PHE A 70 -24.19 -12.63 -16.32
CA PHE A 70 -23.54 -13.00 -17.59
C PHE A 70 -23.36 -14.52 -17.70
N ILE A 71 -22.78 -15.16 -16.68
CA ILE A 71 -22.49 -16.60 -16.69
C ILE A 71 -23.79 -17.41 -16.79
N THR A 72 -24.81 -17.04 -15.99
CA THR A 72 -26.12 -17.70 -16.02
C THR A 72 -26.70 -17.67 -17.43
N LYS A 73 -26.72 -16.49 -18.07
CA LYS A 73 -27.23 -16.29 -19.42
C LYS A 73 -26.45 -17.10 -20.46
N THR A 74 -25.12 -17.09 -20.41
CA THR A 74 -24.28 -17.82 -21.38
C THR A 74 -24.50 -19.34 -21.29
N ILE A 75 -24.69 -19.89 -20.10
CA ILE A 75 -24.95 -21.33 -19.91
C ILE A 75 -26.37 -21.69 -20.35
N GLU A 76 -27.34 -20.81 -20.10
CA GLU A 76 -28.73 -20.94 -20.56
C GLU A 76 -28.81 -20.96 -22.10
N GLU A 77 -28.11 -20.05 -22.77
CA GLU A 77 -28.04 -19.98 -24.25
C GLU A 77 -27.44 -21.25 -24.88
N GLN A 78 -26.61 -22.00 -24.14
CA GLN A 78 -26.07 -23.30 -24.57
C GLN A 78 -27.03 -24.47 -24.29
N GLY A 79 -28.17 -24.23 -23.63
CA GLY A 79 -29.10 -25.28 -23.21
C GLY A 79 -28.54 -26.22 -22.14
N LYS A 80 -27.54 -25.75 -21.36
CA LYS A 80 -26.83 -26.56 -20.36
C LYS A 80 -27.13 -26.16 -18.92
N LEU A 81 -28.00 -25.17 -18.70
CA LEU A 81 -28.35 -24.68 -17.36
C LEU A 81 -29.32 -25.64 -16.67
N THR A 82 -28.79 -26.56 -15.87
CA THR A 82 -29.60 -27.45 -15.04
C THR A 82 -30.09 -26.74 -13.77
N ALA A 83 -31.14 -27.25 -13.13
CA ALA A 83 -31.65 -26.69 -11.88
C ALA A 83 -30.59 -26.68 -10.75
N GLN A 84 -29.77 -27.74 -10.68
CA GLN A 84 -28.67 -27.80 -9.72
C GLN A 84 -27.61 -26.73 -10.02
N LEU A 85 -27.16 -26.62 -11.27
CA LEU A 85 -26.16 -25.64 -11.66
C LEU A 85 -26.65 -24.19 -11.46
N ALA A 86 -27.92 -23.92 -11.75
CA ALA A 86 -28.54 -22.62 -11.46
C ALA A 86 -28.52 -22.31 -9.96
N SER A 87 -28.78 -23.29 -9.10
CA SER A 87 -28.68 -23.15 -7.65
C SER A 87 -27.24 -22.88 -7.20
N ASP A 88 -26.28 -23.65 -7.71
CA ASP A 88 -24.85 -23.49 -7.38
C ASP A 88 -24.35 -22.10 -7.81
N ILE A 89 -24.70 -21.66 -9.02
CA ILE A 89 -24.38 -20.32 -9.52
C ILE A 89 -25.04 -19.24 -8.66
N ALA A 90 -26.27 -19.42 -8.18
CA ALA A 90 -26.94 -18.44 -7.33
C ALA A 90 -26.31 -18.32 -5.93
N GLN A 91 -25.74 -19.41 -5.41
CA GLN A 91 -25.14 -19.47 -4.08
C GLN A 91 -23.65 -19.10 -4.05
N ALA A 92 -22.98 -19.02 -5.21
CA ALA A 92 -21.56 -18.71 -5.29
C ALA A 92 -21.22 -17.38 -4.61
N ASN A 93 -20.23 -17.37 -3.70
CA ASN A 93 -19.91 -16.22 -2.85
C ASN A 93 -18.68 -15.44 -3.29
N SER A 94 -17.97 -15.93 -4.31
CA SER A 94 -16.74 -15.34 -4.84
C SER A 94 -16.70 -15.39 -6.36
N LYS A 95 -15.93 -14.49 -6.97
CA LYS A 95 -15.66 -14.52 -8.42
C LYS A 95 -14.98 -15.82 -8.85
N THR A 96 -14.11 -16.39 -8.00
CA THR A 96 -13.41 -17.65 -8.28
C THR A 96 -14.37 -18.81 -8.41
N GLU A 97 -15.22 -19.02 -7.41
CA GLU A 97 -16.23 -20.09 -7.41
C GLU A 97 -17.18 -19.98 -8.62
N LEU A 98 -17.55 -18.74 -8.96
CA LEU A 98 -18.38 -18.47 -10.11
C LEU A 98 -17.67 -18.80 -11.44
N GLU A 99 -16.39 -18.47 -11.58
CA GLU A 99 -15.60 -18.85 -12.75
C GLU A 99 -15.39 -20.37 -12.84
N ASP A 100 -15.23 -21.08 -11.72
CA ASP A 100 -15.09 -22.55 -11.71
C ASP A 100 -16.33 -23.24 -12.26
N LEU A 101 -17.52 -22.82 -11.80
CA LEU A 101 -18.80 -23.33 -12.32
C LEU A 101 -18.98 -23.02 -13.82
N TYR A 102 -18.32 -21.97 -14.31
CA TYR A 102 -18.37 -21.56 -15.71
C TYR A 102 -17.32 -22.25 -16.59
N LEU A 103 -16.24 -22.81 -16.03
CA LEU A 103 -15.12 -23.40 -16.80
C LEU A 103 -15.57 -24.37 -17.91
N PRO A 104 -16.48 -25.34 -17.66
CA PRO A 104 -16.89 -26.31 -18.67
C PRO A 104 -17.62 -25.69 -19.87
N TYR A 105 -18.23 -24.52 -19.67
CA TYR A 105 -19.11 -23.85 -20.64
C TYR A 105 -18.42 -22.67 -21.34
N LYS A 106 -17.18 -22.36 -20.92
CA LYS A 106 -16.40 -21.28 -21.48
C LYS A 106 -15.96 -21.65 -22.89
N PRO A 107 -16.05 -20.74 -23.89
CA PRO A 107 -15.56 -21.01 -25.24
C PRO A 107 -14.10 -21.47 -25.24
N LYS A 108 -13.85 -22.69 -25.73
CA LYS A 108 -12.52 -23.31 -25.69
C LYS A 108 -11.71 -22.95 -26.92
N ARG A 109 -10.40 -22.75 -26.73
CA ARG A 109 -9.44 -22.81 -27.83
C ARG A 109 -9.36 -24.27 -28.32
N ARG A 110 -8.88 -24.49 -29.55
CA ARG A 110 -8.66 -25.84 -30.09
C ARG A 110 -7.53 -26.55 -29.33
N THR A 111 -7.85 -27.17 -28.20
CA THR A 111 -6.93 -27.93 -27.32
C THR A 111 -6.68 -29.33 -27.85
N LYS A 112 -5.70 -30.05 -27.29
CA LYS A 112 -5.49 -31.47 -27.61
C LYS A 112 -6.71 -32.34 -27.26
N GLY A 113 -7.41 -32.02 -26.17
CA GLY A 113 -8.66 -32.68 -25.82
C GLY A 113 -9.75 -32.41 -26.85
N GLN A 114 -9.94 -31.15 -27.26
CA GLN A 114 -10.91 -30.79 -28.29
C GLN A 114 -10.62 -31.45 -29.64
N ILE A 115 -9.35 -31.53 -30.05
CA ILE A 115 -8.93 -32.24 -31.27
C ILE A 115 -9.28 -33.74 -31.18
N ALA A 116 -9.08 -34.36 -30.02
CA ALA A 116 -9.46 -35.76 -29.80
C ALA A 116 -10.99 -35.96 -29.82
N ILE A 117 -11.77 -35.02 -29.26
CA ILE A 117 -13.23 -35.03 -29.35
C ILE A 117 -13.68 -34.91 -30.82
N GLU A 118 -13.12 -33.96 -31.58
CA GLU A 118 -13.36 -33.77 -33.02
C GLU A 118 -13.02 -35.03 -33.84
N ALA A 119 -12.01 -35.80 -33.41
CA ALA A 119 -11.61 -37.06 -34.03
C ALA A 119 -12.47 -38.28 -33.61
N GLY A 120 -13.46 -38.10 -32.73
CA GLY A 120 -14.36 -39.16 -32.29
C GLY A 120 -13.81 -40.05 -31.18
N ILE A 121 -12.79 -39.61 -30.43
CA ILE A 121 -12.12 -40.40 -29.37
C ILE A 121 -12.85 -40.29 -28.02
N GLU A 122 -13.79 -39.36 -27.86
CA GLU A 122 -14.54 -39.17 -26.62
C GLU A 122 -15.20 -40.46 -26.06
N PRO A 123 -15.87 -41.29 -26.87
CA PRO A 123 -16.45 -42.54 -26.38
C PRO A 123 -15.42 -43.54 -25.83
N LEU A 124 -14.17 -43.51 -26.30
CA LEU A 124 -13.08 -44.32 -25.72
C LEU A 124 -12.75 -43.84 -24.30
N ALA A 125 -12.63 -42.52 -24.12
CA ALA A 125 -12.35 -41.93 -22.82
C ALA A 125 -13.45 -42.26 -21.81
N ASP A 126 -14.71 -42.20 -22.23
CA ASP A 126 -15.87 -42.56 -21.40
C ASP A 126 -15.84 -44.04 -21.00
N ARG A 127 -15.63 -44.96 -21.95
CA ARG A 127 -15.59 -46.41 -21.68
C ARG A 127 -14.48 -46.78 -20.69
N LEU A 128 -13.28 -46.25 -20.88
CA LEU A 128 -12.14 -46.54 -19.99
C LEU A 128 -12.29 -45.88 -18.61
N PHE A 129 -13.06 -44.79 -18.52
CA PHE A 129 -13.39 -44.14 -17.25
C PHE A 129 -14.46 -44.92 -16.47
N GLU A 130 -15.47 -45.46 -17.15
CA GLU A 130 -16.60 -46.17 -16.54
C GLU A 130 -16.29 -47.62 -16.16
N ASP A 131 -15.54 -48.37 -16.99
CA ASP A 131 -15.19 -49.77 -16.73
C ASP A 131 -13.67 -49.98 -16.70
N PRO A 132 -13.06 -50.10 -15.51
CA PRO A 132 -11.63 -50.26 -15.36
C PRO A 132 -11.11 -51.66 -15.77
N ASN A 133 -11.99 -52.63 -16.06
CA ASN A 133 -11.60 -53.98 -16.50
C ASN A 133 -11.32 -54.07 -18.00
N LEU A 134 -11.64 -53.01 -18.73
CA LEU A 134 -11.37 -52.90 -20.16
C LEU A 134 -9.87 -52.74 -20.42
N SER A 135 -9.35 -53.45 -21.43
CA SER A 135 -7.97 -53.29 -21.88
C SER A 135 -7.85 -52.01 -22.73
N PRO A 136 -7.09 -50.98 -22.30
CA PRO A 136 -6.97 -49.73 -23.04
C PRO A 136 -6.47 -49.92 -24.46
N GLU A 137 -5.44 -50.75 -24.65
CA GLU A 137 -4.81 -50.98 -25.95
C GLU A 137 -5.77 -51.63 -26.93
N LEU A 138 -6.54 -52.64 -26.49
CA LEU A 138 -7.48 -53.36 -27.36
C LEU A 138 -8.62 -52.47 -27.82
N ILE A 139 -9.19 -51.66 -26.92
CA ILE A 139 -10.33 -50.81 -27.28
C ILE A 139 -9.88 -49.62 -28.11
N ALA A 140 -8.66 -49.11 -27.88
CA ALA A 140 -8.11 -48.02 -28.67
C ALA A 140 -7.94 -48.35 -30.17
N GLU A 141 -7.86 -49.63 -30.55
CA GLU A 141 -7.78 -50.06 -31.96
C GLU A 141 -9.00 -49.59 -32.78
N ASP A 142 -10.19 -49.61 -32.18
CA ASP A 142 -11.45 -49.20 -32.82
C ASP A 142 -11.51 -47.70 -33.14
N PHE A 143 -10.59 -46.90 -32.59
CA PHE A 143 -10.58 -45.44 -32.67
C PHE A 143 -9.38 -44.87 -33.45
N ILE A 144 -8.60 -45.73 -34.13
CA ILE A 144 -7.48 -45.28 -34.96
C ILE A 144 -8.01 -44.50 -36.16
N ASN A 145 -7.50 -43.27 -36.32
CA ASN A 145 -7.84 -42.37 -37.42
C ASN A 145 -6.60 -41.56 -37.83
N ALA A 146 -5.83 -42.11 -38.78
CA ALA A 146 -4.60 -41.50 -39.27
C ALA A 146 -4.84 -40.12 -39.90
N ASP A 147 -5.97 -39.93 -40.59
CA ASP A 147 -6.33 -38.67 -41.25
C ASP A 147 -6.63 -37.55 -40.25
N ALA A 148 -7.11 -37.91 -39.05
CA ALA A 148 -7.32 -36.99 -37.93
C ALA A 148 -6.08 -36.82 -37.03
N GLY A 149 -4.94 -37.44 -37.37
CA GLY A 149 -3.69 -37.35 -36.62
C GLY A 149 -3.50 -38.39 -35.51
N PHE A 150 -4.32 -39.45 -35.49
CA PHE A 150 -4.29 -40.52 -34.50
C PHE A 150 -3.99 -41.87 -35.18
N ALA A 151 -2.72 -42.05 -35.57
CA ALA A 151 -2.29 -43.15 -36.45
C ALA A 151 -2.03 -44.49 -35.75
N ASP A 152 -2.00 -44.51 -34.41
CA ASP A 152 -1.71 -45.70 -33.60
C ASP A 152 -2.45 -45.68 -32.27
N THR A 153 -2.53 -46.83 -31.58
CA THR A 153 -3.20 -46.96 -30.28
C THR A 153 -2.64 -45.99 -29.24
N LYS A 154 -1.34 -45.70 -29.28
CA LYS A 154 -0.68 -44.77 -28.36
C LYS A 154 -1.21 -43.34 -28.51
N SER A 155 -1.27 -42.84 -29.73
CA SER A 155 -1.78 -41.49 -30.04
C SER A 155 -3.26 -41.38 -29.69
N VAL A 156 -4.06 -42.42 -29.95
CA VAL A 156 -5.47 -42.51 -29.53
C VAL A 156 -5.61 -42.44 -28.01
N LEU A 157 -4.86 -43.25 -27.26
CA LEU A 157 -4.87 -43.26 -25.79
C LEU A 157 -4.35 -41.94 -25.20
N ASP A 158 -3.38 -41.29 -25.84
CA ASP A 158 -2.95 -39.94 -25.49
C ASP A 158 -4.08 -38.92 -25.70
N GLY A 159 -4.83 -39.04 -26.80
CA GLY A 159 -6.03 -38.24 -27.07
C GLY A 159 -7.09 -38.41 -25.97
N ALA A 160 -7.48 -39.65 -25.66
CA ALA A 160 -8.42 -39.98 -24.60
C ALA A 160 -7.94 -39.46 -23.23
N LYS A 161 -6.64 -39.56 -22.95
CA LYS A 161 -6.03 -38.99 -21.73
C LYS A 161 -6.22 -37.47 -21.67
N PHE A 162 -5.99 -36.74 -22.75
CA PHE A 162 -6.21 -35.28 -22.77
C PHE A 162 -7.67 -34.90 -22.54
N ILE A 163 -8.63 -35.70 -23.02
CA ILE A 163 -10.06 -35.50 -22.75
C ILE A 163 -10.33 -35.58 -21.24
N LEU A 164 -9.91 -36.68 -20.58
CA LEU A 164 -10.11 -36.85 -19.14
C LEU A 164 -9.36 -35.81 -18.30
N MET A 165 -8.12 -35.48 -18.68
CA MET A 165 -7.35 -34.42 -18.01
C MET A 165 -8.06 -33.07 -18.03
N GLU A 166 -8.70 -32.71 -19.14
CA GLU A 166 -9.44 -31.45 -19.26
C GLU A 166 -10.75 -31.49 -18.46
N ARG A 167 -11.48 -32.61 -18.48
CA ARG A 167 -12.65 -32.79 -17.62
C ARG A 167 -12.31 -32.67 -16.13
N PHE A 168 -11.22 -33.30 -15.69
CA PHE A 168 -10.79 -33.21 -14.29
C PHE A 168 -10.36 -31.80 -13.89
N ALA A 169 -9.69 -31.08 -14.79
CA ALA A 169 -9.23 -29.72 -14.53
C ALA A 169 -10.35 -28.66 -14.48
N GLU A 170 -11.55 -28.99 -14.95
CA GLU A 170 -12.71 -28.11 -15.02
C GLU A 170 -13.82 -28.49 -14.01
N ASP A 171 -13.61 -29.52 -13.18
CA ASP A 171 -14.54 -29.90 -12.12
C ASP A 171 -14.44 -28.94 -10.92
N ALA A 172 -15.47 -28.12 -10.74
CA ALA A 172 -15.56 -27.15 -9.66
C ALA A 172 -15.45 -27.76 -8.25
N LYS A 173 -16.02 -28.95 -8.02
CA LYS A 173 -15.96 -29.63 -6.71
C LYS A 173 -14.55 -30.16 -6.44
N LEU A 174 -13.89 -30.71 -7.46
CA LEU A 174 -12.50 -31.16 -7.34
C LEU A 174 -11.56 -29.97 -7.07
N LEU A 175 -11.71 -28.86 -7.81
CA LEU A 175 -10.96 -27.63 -7.58
C LEU A 175 -11.18 -27.09 -6.16
N ALA A 176 -12.43 -27.06 -5.68
CA ALA A 176 -12.74 -26.68 -4.30
C ALA A 176 -12.05 -27.59 -3.25
N LYS A 177 -12.04 -28.92 -3.48
CA LYS A 177 -11.34 -29.88 -2.61
C LYS A 177 -9.83 -29.61 -2.56
N PHE A 178 -9.20 -29.36 -3.71
CA PHE A 178 -7.79 -28.97 -3.77
C PHE A 178 -7.52 -27.65 -3.07
N ARG A 179 -8.35 -26.63 -3.28
CA ARG A 179 -8.18 -25.33 -2.62
C ARG A 179 -8.27 -25.45 -1.11
N ALA A 180 -9.23 -26.22 -0.60
CA ALA A 180 -9.37 -26.45 0.84
C ALA A 180 -8.11 -27.12 1.41
N HIS A 181 -7.60 -28.15 0.72
CA HIS A 181 -6.38 -28.85 1.11
C HIS A 181 -5.13 -27.94 1.09
N ILE A 182 -4.90 -27.26 -0.04
CA ILE A 182 -3.72 -26.37 -0.22
C ILE A 182 -3.76 -25.21 0.79
N SER A 183 -4.93 -24.62 1.02
CA SER A 183 -5.06 -23.51 1.99
C SER A 183 -4.69 -23.92 3.41
N ALA A 184 -4.97 -25.17 3.77
CA ALA A 184 -4.69 -25.70 5.11
C ALA A 184 -3.22 -26.13 5.28
N ASN A 185 -2.65 -26.81 4.28
CA ASN A 185 -1.43 -27.59 4.46
C ASN A 185 -0.22 -27.06 3.67
N ALA A 186 -0.45 -26.31 2.59
CA ALA A 186 0.62 -26.04 1.64
C ALA A 186 1.72 -25.13 2.18
N GLN A 187 2.95 -25.40 1.74
CA GLN A 187 4.10 -24.56 2.00
C GLN A 187 4.51 -23.78 0.75
N LEU A 188 4.73 -22.49 0.94
CA LEU A 188 5.46 -21.66 -0.02
C LEU A 188 6.94 -21.99 0.09
N GLN A 189 7.58 -22.34 -1.02
CA GLN A 189 8.99 -22.68 -1.09
C GLN A 189 9.72 -21.65 -1.97
N SER A 190 10.80 -21.08 -1.44
CA SER A 190 11.67 -20.16 -2.16
C SER A 190 13.08 -20.75 -2.28
N ARG A 191 13.62 -20.76 -3.50
CA ARG A 191 14.96 -21.26 -3.81
C ARG A 191 15.71 -20.28 -4.70
N VAL A 192 17.01 -20.09 -4.44
CA VAL A 192 17.87 -19.28 -5.33
C VAL A 192 18.09 -19.99 -6.66
N ILE A 193 18.04 -19.22 -7.75
CA ILE A 193 18.40 -19.70 -9.07
C ILE A 193 19.93 -19.78 -9.14
N LYS A 194 20.44 -20.96 -9.52
CA LYS A 194 21.88 -21.23 -9.60
C LYS A 194 22.62 -20.15 -10.40
N GLY A 195 23.62 -19.52 -9.79
CA GLY A 195 24.43 -18.45 -10.40
C GLY A 195 23.96 -17.02 -10.08
N GLN A 196 22.89 -16.84 -9.29
CA GLN A 196 22.37 -15.54 -8.86
C GLN A 196 22.65 -15.24 -7.37
N GLU A 197 23.53 -16.00 -6.72
CA GLU A 197 23.79 -15.88 -5.28
C GLU A 197 24.44 -14.53 -4.92
N ASP A 198 25.38 -14.05 -5.75
CA ASP A 198 26.10 -12.80 -5.51
C ASP A 198 25.26 -11.57 -5.86
N SER A 199 24.64 -11.57 -7.06
CA SER A 199 23.73 -10.52 -7.53
C SER A 199 22.48 -10.38 -6.65
N GLY A 200 22.03 -11.50 -6.08
CA GLY A 200 20.87 -11.63 -5.21
C GLY A 200 21.12 -11.47 -3.72
N SER A 201 22.31 -11.04 -3.30
CA SER A 201 22.73 -11.04 -1.87
C SER A 201 21.77 -10.34 -0.91
N LYS A 202 21.00 -9.34 -1.37
CA LYS A 202 19.92 -8.67 -0.62
C LYS A 202 18.75 -9.59 -0.25
N TYR A 203 18.56 -10.70 -0.95
CA TYR A 203 17.51 -11.71 -0.73
C TYR A 203 18.03 -12.99 -0.08
N ARG A 204 19.23 -12.98 0.50
CA ARG A 204 19.88 -14.18 1.07
C ARG A 204 18.99 -14.91 2.10
N ASP A 205 18.18 -14.16 2.84
CA ASP A 205 17.26 -14.68 3.84
C ASP A 205 16.16 -15.58 3.20
N TYR A 206 15.99 -15.53 1.87
CA TYR A 206 15.01 -16.29 1.09
C TYR A 206 15.62 -17.31 0.11
N PHE A 207 16.95 -17.52 0.13
CA PHE A 207 17.63 -18.44 -0.80
C PHE A 207 17.24 -19.92 -0.58
N GLU A 208 16.94 -20.28 0.67
CA GLU A 208 16.41 -21.59 1.04
C GLU A 208 15.38 -21.41 2.15
N HIS A 209 14.18 -21.00 1.76
CA HIS A 209 13.12 -20.65 2.70
C HIS A 209 11.85 -21.46 2.42
N ASN A 210 11.21 -21.92 3.50
CA ASN A 210 9.92 -22.62 3.45
C ASN A 210 9.03 -22.08 4.57
N GLU A 211 7.78 -21.75 4.26
CA GLU A 211 6.82 -21.34 5.26
C GLU A 211 5.39 -21.74 4.87
N LEU A 212 4.52 -21.91 5.87
CA LEU A 212 3.11 -22.23 5.62
C LEU A 212 2.44 -21.10 4.84
N LEU A 213 1.82 -21.42 3.70
CA LEU A 213 1.27 -20.45 2.76
C LEU A 213 0.28 -19.48 3.43
N SER A 214 -0.58 -19.99 4.31
CA SER A 214 -1.58 -19.20 5.03
C SER A 214 -1.00 -18.19 6.02
N LYS A 215 0.26 -18.38 6.44
CA LYS A 215 0.96 -17.55 7.43
C LYS A 215 2.01 -16.61 6.82
N VAL A 216 2.16 -16.59 5.48
CA VAL A 216 3.11 -15.70 4.82
C VAL A 216 2.69 -14.24 5.04
N PRO A 217 3.52 -13.39 5.67
CA PRO A 217 3.22 -11.98 5.84
C PRO A 217 3.48 -11.20 4.55
N SER A 218 2.74 -10.10 4.36
CA SER A 218 2.79 -9.25 3.16
C SER A 218 4.21 -8.85 2.73
N HIS A 219 5.04 -8.35 3.65
CA HIS A 219 6.39 -7.89 3.32
C HIS A 219 7.31 -9.02 2.82
N ARG A 220 7.20 -10.24 3.36
CA ARG A 220 7.98 -11.40 2.87
C ARG A 220 7.49 -11.83 1.49
N ALA A 221 6.18 -11.89 1.29
CA ALA A 221 5.59 -12.22 -0.01
C ALA A 221 6.08 -11.24 -1.09
N LEU A 222 6.00 -9.93 -0.84
CA LEU A 222 6.47 -8.91 -1.79
C LEU A 222 7.98 -9.00 -2.05
N ALA A 223 8.79 -9.22 -1.00
CA ALA A 223 10.24 -9.39 -1.17
C ALA A 223 10.59 -10.61 -2.04
N MET A 224 9.94 -11.75 -1.80
CA MET A 224 10.14 -12.97 -2.60
C MET A 224 9.64 -12.76 -4.04
N LEU A 225 8.44 -12.19 -4.23
CA LEU A 225 7.87 -11.93 -5.56
C LEU A 225 8.73 -10.96 -6.38
N ARG A 226 9.29 -9.92 -5.74
CA ARG A 226 10.24 -9.01 -6.38
C ARG A 226 11.51 -9.74 -6.80
N ALA A 227 12.07 -10.56 -5.93
CA ALA A 227 13.27 -11.34 -6.26
C ALA A 227 13.01 -12.35 -7.39
N ARG A 228 11.81 -12.93 -7.46
CA ARG A 228 11.36 -13.75 -8.59
C ARG A 228 11.30 -12.94 -9.89
N ASN A 229 10.72 -11.75 -9.86
CA ASN A 229 10.63 -10.86 -11.04
C ASN A 229 12.01 -10.37 -11.51
N GLU A 230 12.94 -10.17 -10.59
CA GLU A 230 14.35 -9.85 -10.87
C GLU A 230 15.16 -11.08 -11.34
N GLY A 231 14.56 -12.28 -11.38
CA GLY A 231 15.20 -13.50 -11.86
C GLY A 231 16.19 -14.14 -10.88
N VAL A 232 16.10 -13.82 -9.58
CA VAL A 232 16.99 -14.33 -8.53
C VAL A 232 16.41 -15.57 -7.83
N LEU A 233 15.10 -15.59 -7.58
CA LEU A 233 14.44 -16.67 -6.85
C LEU A 233 13.43 -17.42 -7.73
N GLN A 234 13.32 -18.72 -7.51
CA GLN A 234 12.19 -19.53 -7.91
C GLN A 234 11.26 -19.71 -6.70
N ILE A 235 9.97 -19.49 -6.91
CA ILE A 235 8.93 -19.69 -5.90
C ILE A 235 8.00 -20.80 -6.40
N THR A 236 7.73 -21.78 -5.55
CA THR A 236 6.80 -22.87 -5.81
C THR A 236 5.89 -23.11 -4.61
N ILE A 237 4.76 -23.79 -4.84
CA ILE A 237 3.85 -24.24 -3.77
C ILE A 237 3.95 -25.76 -3.65
N ASN A 238 4.33 -26.24 -2.48
CA ASN A 238 4.22 -27.65 -2.13
C ASN A 238 2.88 -27.89 -1.44
N PRO A 239 1.92 -28.59 -2.08
CA PRO A 239 0.57 -28.77 -1.53
C PRO A 239 0.52 -29.66 -0.29
N GLU A 240 1.44 -30.62 -0.19
CA GLU A 240 1.48 -31.60 0.90
C GLU A 240 2.95 -31.82 1.34
N PRO A 241 3.46 -30.99 2.26
CA PRO A 241 4.86 -31.03 2.69
C PRO A 241 5.24 -32.28 3.50
N GLU A 242 4.27 -32.99 4.08
CA GLU A 242 4.52 -34.21 4.86
C GLU A 242 4.55 -35.47 3.99
N ALA A 243 4.03 -35.41 2.75
CA ALA A 243 4.08 -36.53 1.83
C ALA A 243 5.51 -36.77 1.29
N GLN A 244 5.88 -38.05 1.19
CA GLN A 244 7.12 -38.44 0.51
C GLN A 244 7.09 -38.07 -0.98
N ASP A 245 5.94 -38.24 -1.63
CA ASP A 245 5.68 -37.81 -3.00
C ASP A 245 4.34 -37.06 -3.06
N HIS A 246 4.41 -35.74 -3.04
CA HIS A 246 3.22 -34.88 -3.11
C HIS A 246 2.49 -35.01 -4.46
N GLN A 247 3.17 -35.40 -5.55
CA GLN A 247 2.53 -35.56 -6.86
C GLN A 247 1.64 -36.80 -6.85
N GLN A 248 2.15 -37.89 -6.28
CA GLN A 248 1.38 -39.12 -6.11
C GLN A 248 0.18 -38.91 -5.18
N PHE A 249 0.37 -38.17 -4.07
CA PHE A 249 -0.73 -37.82 -3.17
C PHE A 249 -1.85 -37.06 -3.88
N CYS A 250 -1.49 -36.02 -4.64
CA CYS A 250 -2.47 -35.22 -5.37
C CYS A 250 -3.18 -36.03 -6.47
N ALA A 251 -2.45 -36.90 -7.17
CA ALA A 251 -3.03 -37.82 -8.15
C ALA A 251 -4.04 -38.78 -7.51
N GLN A 252 -3.73 -39.32 -6.33
CA GLN A 252 -4.66 -40.16 -5.57
C GLN A 252 -5.92 -39.38 -5.17
N MET A 253 -5.80 -38.11 -4.79
CA MET A 253 -6.96 -37.31 -4.42
C MET A 253 -7.94 -37.08 -5.60
N ILE A 254 -7.43 -37.04 -6.84
CA ILE A 254 -8.26 -37.03 -8.06
C ILE A 254 -8.95 -38.38 -8.23
N ALA A 255 -8.21 -39.49 -8.11
CA ALA A 255 -8.78 -40.84 -8.20
C ALA A 255 -9.89 -41.05 -7.16
N ASP A 256 -9.69 -40.65 -5.91
CA ASP A 256 -10.67 -40.75 -4.83
C ASP A 256 -11.92 -39.91 -5.07
N HIS A 257 -11.78 -38.74 -5.70
CA HIS A 257 -12.93 -37.87 -6.02
C HIS A 257 -13.89 -38.53 -7.01
N TYR A 258 -13.34 -39.26 -7.98
CA TYR A 258 -14.11 -39.95 -9.01
C TYR A 258 -14.36 -41.44 -8.71
N GLY A 259 -13.82 -41.97 -7.60
CA GLY A 259 -13.91 -43.39 -7.26
C GLY A 259 -13.17 -44.31 -8.24
N LEU A 260 -12.06 -43.86 -8.82
CA LEU A 260 -11.34 -44.60 -9.87
C LEU A 260 -10.54 -45.79 -9.30
N VAL A 261 -10.65 -46.93 -9.99
CA VAL A 261 -9.83 -48.12 -9.71
C VAL A 261 -8.49 -48.00 -10.43
N VAL A 262 -7.53 -47.37 -9.76
CA VAL A 262 -6.17 -47.14 -10.29
C VAL A 262 -5.18 -48.27 -9.96
N GLN A 263 -5.64 -49.38 -9.40
CA GLN A 263 -4.83 -50.59 -9.17
C GLN A 263 -5.65 -51.86 -9.40
N GLY A 264 -5.01 -52.90 -9.96
CA GLY A 264 -5.56 -54.26 -10.01
C GLY A 264 -6.51 -54.57 -11.16
N ALA A 265 -6.89 -53.59 -11.99
CA ALA A 265 -7.71 -53.79 -13.19
C ALA A 265 -6.93 -53.46 -14.47
N ALA A 266 -7.47 -53.82 -15.64
CA ALA A 266 -6.76 -53.71 -16.93
C ALA A 266 -6.46 -52.25 -17.32
N ALA A 267 -7.38 -51.31 -17.07
CA ALA A 267 -7.18 -49.88 -17.34
C ALA A 267 -6.48 -49.13 -16.21
N SER A 268 -6.20 -49.78 -15.07
CA SER A 268 -5.72 -49.12 -13.85
C SER A 268 -4.41 -48.35 -14.06
N GLU A 269 -3.45 -48.92 -14.77
CA GLU A 269 -2.15 -48.26 -15.03
C GLU A 269 -2.34 -47.01 -15.90
N TRP A 270 -3.15 -47.12 -16.96
CA TRP A 270 -3.48 -45.98 -17.81
C TRP A 270 -4.22 -44.89 -17.05
N LEU A 271 -5.23 -45.24 -16.24
CA LEU A 271 -5.95 -44.29 -15.39
C LEU A 271 -5.04 -43.60 -14.37
N MET A 272 -4.09 -44.34 -13.78
CA MET A 272 -3.08 -43.75 -12.89
C MET A 272 -2.24 -42.70 -13.62
N VAL A 273 -1.80 -42.99 -14.85
CA VAL A 273 -1.09 -42.02 -15.70
C VAL A 273 -1.97 -40.81 -16.00
N VAL A 274 -3.27 -41.00 -16.30
CA VAL A 274 -4.21 -39.91 -16.55
C VAL A 274 -4.29 -38.98 -15.34
N VAL A 275 -4.50 -39.49 -14.13
CA VAL A 275 -4.61 -38.63 -12.92
C VAL A 275 -3.30 -37.94 -12.56
N GLN A 276 -2.14 -38.61 -12.74
CA GLN A 276 -0.83 -37.99 -12.55
C GLN A 276 -0.60 -36.83 -13.52
N TRP A 277 -0.98 -37.00 -14.79
CA TRP A 277 -0.86 -35.95 -15.80
C TRP A 277 -1.87 -34.83 -15.60
N ALA A 278 -3.10 -35.15 -15.21
CA ALA A 278 -4.13 -34.16 -14.87
C ALA A 278 -3.64 -33.24 -13.73
N TRP A 279 -3.04 -33.83 -12.69
CA TRP A 279 -2.36 -33.06 -11.65
C TRP A 279 -1.21 -32.23 -12.22
N LYS A 280 -0.18 -32.88 -12.78
CA LYS A 280 1.10 -32.26 -13.11
C LYS A 280 1.02 -31.18 -14.20
N VAL A 281 0.13 -31.35 -15.18
CA VAL A 281 0.11 -30.53 -16.40
C VAL A 281 -1.01 -29.48 -16.37
N LYS A 282 -2.11 -29.74 -15.64
CA LYS A 282 -3.27 -28.84 -15.60
C LYS A 282 -3.51 -28.28 -14.20
N LEU A 283 -3.89 -29.12 -13.24
CA LEU A 283 -4.35 -28.67 -11.92
C LEU A 283 -3.24 -27.97 -11.11
N SER A 284 -2.03 -28.53 -11.06
CA SER A 284 -0.93 -27.95 -10.27
C SER A 284 -0.58 -26.54 -10.74
N LEU A 285 -0.40 -26.34 -12.05
CA LEU A 285 -0.07 -25.05 -12.63
C LEU A 285 -1.22 -24.04 -12.47
N HIS A 286 -2.47 -24.49 -12.64
CA HIS A 286 -3.64 -23.65 -12.44
C HIS A 286 -3.74 -23.15 -10.99
N LEU A 287 -3.71 -24.08 -10.04
CA LEU A 287 -3.81 -23.78 -8.60
C LEU A 287 -2.59 -22.98 -8.11
N GLU A 288 -1.38 -23.32 -8.54
CA GLU A 288 -0.17 -22.57 -8.16
C GLU A 288 -0.27 -21.11 -8.60
N ASN A 289 -0.69 -20.85 -9.85
CA ASN A 289 -0.90 -19.48 -10.33
C ASN A 289 -2.02 -18.76 -9.57
N GLU A 290 -3.12 -19.46 -9.26
CA GLU A 290 -4.22 -18.92 -8.47
C GLU A 290 -3.76 -18.51 -7.07
N PHE A 291 -3.10 -19.41 -6.34
CA PHE A 291 -2.63 -19.16 -4.98
C PHE A 291 -1.50 -18.12 -4.92
N LEU A 292 -0.58 -18.10 -5.89
CA LEU A 292 0.44 -17.05 -5.97
C LEU A 292 -0.18 -15.70 -6.34
N GLY A 293 -1.20 -15.68 -7.20
CA GLY A 293 -1.99 -14.49 -7.51
C GLY A 293 -2.71 -13.94 -6.28
N SER A 294 -3.41 -14.81 -5.54
CA SER A 294 -4.11 -14.46 -4.30
C SER A 294 -3.15 -14.00 -3.19
N LEU A 295 -2.00 -14.67 -3.03
CA LEU A 295 -0.95 -14.26 -2.10
C LEU A 295 -0.43 -12.87 -2.45
N ARG A 296 -0.19 -12.60 -3.75
CA ARG A 296 0.24 -11.29 -4.24
C ARG A 296 -0.81 -10.22 -3.94
N GLU A 297 -2.07 -10.44 -4.31
CA GLU A 297 -3.16 -9.49 -4.06
C GLU A 297 -3.30 -9.18 -2.56
N LYS A 298 -3.31 -10.21 -1.71
CA LYS A 298 -3.36 -10.04 -0.25
C LYS A 298 -2.15 -9.26 0.28
N ALA A 299 -0.96 -9.53 -0.24
CA ALA A 299 0.26 -8.85 0.15
C ALA A 299 0.26 -7.38 -0.29
N GLU A 300 -0.14 -7.10 -1.53
CA GLU A 300 -0.28 -5.74 -2.06
C GLU A 300 -1.32 -4.95 -1.27
N ASN A 301 -2.51 -5.50 -1.01
CA ASN A 301 -3.55 -4.86 -0.20
C ASN A 301 -3.03 -4.50 1.21
N GLY A 302 -2.36 -5.44 1.87
CA GLY A 302 -1.77 -5.20 3.19
C GLY A 302 -0.68 -4.13 3.18
N ALA A 303 0.13 -4.04 2.12
CA ALA A 303 1.14 -3.01 1.99
C ALA A 303 0.53 -1.63 1.66
N ILE A 304 -0.47 -1.58 0.79
CA ILE A 304 -1.19 -0.36 0.43
C ILE A 304 -1.91 0.24 1.64
N ASP A 305 -2.51 -0.57 2.51
CA ASP A 305 -3.10 -0.09 3.77
C ASP A 305 -2.05 0.58 4.68
N VAL A 306 -0.86 -0.02 4.79
CA VAL A 306 0.26 0.58 5.53
C VAL A 306 0.69 1.92 4.90
N PHE A 307 0.80 1.98 3.56
CA PHE A 307 1.13 3.19 2.83
C PHE A 307 0.07 4.28 3.02
N ALA A 308 -1.21 3.93 3.01
CA ALA A 308 -2.33 4.83 3.25
C ALA A 308 -2.25 5.47 4.63
N LYS A 309 -1.99 4.66 5.67
CA LYS A 309 -1.83 5.14 7.05
C LYS A 309 -0.59 6.03 7.21
N ASN A 310 0.55 5.66 6.60
CA ASN A 310 1.74 6.52 6.60
C ASN A 310 1.52 7.86 5.89
N LEU A 311 0.82 7.86 4.76
CA LEU A 311 0.48 9.10 4.06
C LEU A 311 -0.43 9.97 4.92
N LYS A 312 -1.43 9.38 5.59
CA LYS A 312 -2.30 10.10 6.52
C LYS A 312 -1.49 10.78 7.62
N ASP A 313 -0.57 10.06 8.25
CA ASP A 313 0.31 10.62 9.29
C ASP A 313 1.13 11.81 8.77
N LEU A 314 1.70 11.71 7.57
CA LEU A 314 2.48 12.79 6.94
C LEU A 314 1.63 14.03 6.60
N LEU A 315 0.42 13.83 6.07
CA LEU A 315 -0.50 14.91 5.71
C LEU A 315 -1.06 15.61 6.96
N MET A 316 -1.25 14.85 8.04
CA MET A 316 -1.80 15.34 9.30
C MET A 316 -0.70 15.79 10.28
N ALA A 317 0.55 15.88 9.83
CA ALA A 317 1.65 16.41 10.61
C ALA A 317 1.39 17.87 11.00
N ALA A 318 1.89 18.27 12.17
CA ALA A 318 1.69 19.61 12.71
C ALA A 318 2.28 20.68 11.77
N PRO A 319 1.49 21.69 11.35
CA PRO A 319 2.02 22.84 10.62
C PRO A 319 2.82 23.75 11.55
N ALA A 320 3.98 24.26 11.10
CA ALA A 320 4.72 25.28 11.86
C ALA A 320 4.04 26.67 11.82
N GLY A 321 3.10 26.85 10.88
CA GLY A 321 2.27 28.03 10.73
C GLY A 321 2.88 29.12 9.85
N PRO A 322 2.22 30.29 9.78
CA PRO A 322 2.58 31.39 8.89
C PRO A 322 3.81 32.15 9.41
N LYS A 323 4.99 31.54 9.27
CA LYS A 323 6.28 32.12 9.67
C LYS A 323 7.22 32.19 8.47
N VAL A 324 8.03 33.24 8.39
CA VAL A 324 9.04 33.37 7.34
C VAL A 324 10.04 32.21 7.46
N THR A 325 10.17 31.44 6.40
CA THR A 325 10.88 30.15 6.41
C THR A 325 11.94 30.11 5.32
N MET A 326 13.16 29.72 5.67
CA MET A 326 14.21 29.36 4.73
C MET A 326 14.23 27.85 4.53
N GLY A 327 13.97 27.38 3.32
CA GLY A 327 14.19 25.99 2.92
C GLY A 327 15.60 25.80 2.40
N ILE A 328 16.27 24.76 2.89
CA ILE A 328 17.57 24.30 2.41
C ILE A 328 17.41 22.87 1.91
N ASP A 329 17.55 22.67 0.61
CA ASP A 329 17.69 21.37 -0.04
C ASP A 329 19.18 20.99 -0.06
N PRO A 330 19.62 20.03 0.78
CA PRO A 330 21.02 19.70 0.93
C PRO A 330 21.64 19.11 -0.35
N GLY A 331 22.95 19.28 -0.49
CA GLY A 331 23.68 18.66 -1.58
C GLY A 331 25.19 18.80 -1.44
N LEU A 332 25.91 17.79 -1.94
CA LEU A 332 27.37 17.77 -2.00
C LEU A 332 27.85 18.51 -3.26
N ARG A 333 28.09 17.75 -4.35
CA ARG A 333 28.65 18.26 -5.61
C ARG A 333 27.85 19.38 -6.25
N THR A 334 26.52 19.34 -6.14
CA THR A 334 25.60 20.33 -6.72
C THR A 334 25.29 21.50 -5.78
N GLY A 335 25.90 21.53 -4.59
CA GLY A 335 25.63 22.53 -3.57
C GLY A 335 24.28 22.36 -2.87
N CYS A 336 24.08 23.16 -1.82
CA CYS A 336 22.81 23.27 -1.11
C CYS A 336 22.00 24.40 -1.71
N LYS A 337 20.74 24.12 -2.05
CA LYS A 337 19.82 25.05 -2.71
C LYS A 337 18.98 25.69 -1.63
N ILE A 338 18.89 27.01 -1.66
CA ILE A 338 18.21 27.82 -0.64
C ILE A 338 17.04 28.52 -1.30
N ALA A 339 15.89 28.49 -0.64
CA ALA A 339 14.72 29.30 -0.93
C ALA A 339 14.20 29.95 0.34
N ILE A 340 13.74 31.20 0.25
CA ILE A 340 13.11 31.91 1.37
C ILE A 340 11.68 32.21 0.97
N VAL A 341 10.74 31.80 1.80
CA VAL A 341 9.32 32.10 1.64
C VAL A 341 8.84 32.96 2.81
N ASP A 342 7.96 33.92 2.53
CA ASP A 342 7.32 34.71 3.58
C ASP A 342 6.27 33.90 4.35
N ALA A 343 5.61 34.53 5.32
CA ALA A 343 4.55 33.92 6.13
C ALA A 343 3.36 33.37 5.30
N THR A 344 3.17 33.84 4.07
CA THR A 344 2.11 33.34 3.15
C THR A 344 2.60 32.22 2.24
N GLY A 345 3.90 31.89 2.28
CA GLY A 345 4.53 30.92 1.39
C GLY A 345 4.97 31.53 0.05
N LYS A 346 4.89 32.84 -0.15
CA LYS A 346 5.39 33.50 -1.36
C LYS A 346 6.91 33.47 -1.37
N LEU A 347 7.49 33.09 -2.51
CA LEU A 347 8.94 33.08 -2.71
C LEU A 347 9.52 34.50 -2.70
N LEU A 348 10.51 34.75 -1.86
CA LEU A 348 11.19 36.04 -1.71
C LEU A 348 12.57 36.05 -2.34
N ALA A 349 13.34 34.98 -2.16
CA ALA A 349 14.71 34.89 -2.64
C ALA A 349 15.14 33.43 -2.79
N THR A 350 16.11 33.19 -3.67
CA THR A 350 16.75 31.90 -3.86
C THR A 350 18.25 32.06 -4.07
N THR A 351 19.04 31.07 -3.67
CA THR A 351 20.47 31.01 -3.97
C THR A 351 20.99 29.58 -3.90
N THR A 352 22.22 29.36 -4.36
CA THR A 352 22.93 28.08 -4.19
C THR A 352 24.25 28.35 -3.48
N ILE A 353 24.49 27.63 -2.39
CA ILE A 353 25.73 27.66 -1.62
C ILE A 353 26.47 26.33 -1.76
N TYR A 354 27.78 26.34 -1.51
CA TYR A 354 28.62 25.15 -1.65
C TYR A 354 29.42 24.87 -0.37
N PRO A 355 28.75 24.63 0.77
CA PRO A 355 29.41 24.44 2.06
C PRO A 355 30.23 23.15 2.13
N HIS A 356 29.84 22.13 1.37
CA HIS A 356 30.36 20.76 1.47
C HIS A 356 31.33 20.42 0.34
N ALA A 357 31.88 19.20 0.38
CA ALA A 357 32.74 18.70 -0.68
C ALA A 357 32.02 18.69 -2.05
N PRO A 358 32.73 19.02 -3.16
CA PRO A 358 34.17 19.27 -3.24
C PRO A 358 34.64 20.71 -2.95
N GLN A 359 33.74 21.71 -2.89
CA GLN A 359 34.13 23.13 -2.78
C GLN A 359 34.47 23.56 -1.35
N ASN A 360 33.84 22.97 -0.34
CA ASN A 360 34.10 23.22 1.08
C ASN A 360 34.05 24.71 1.50
N HIS A 361 33.14 25.50 0.92
CA HIS A 361 32.99 26.93 1.23
C HIS A 361 32.14 27.17 2.48
N TRP A 362 32.55 26.62 3.63
CA TRP A 362 31.78 26.63 4.88
C TRP A 362 31.49 28.05 5.41
N ASP A 363 32.52 28.84 5.72
CA ASP A 363 32.37 30.18 6.32
C ASP A 363 31.61 31.15 5.40
N LYS A 364 31.86 31.05 4.08
CA LYS A 364 31.13 31.85 3.09
C LYS A 364 29.63 31.53 3.14
N SER A 365 29.29 30.24 3.26
CA SER A 365 27.91 29.78 3.33
C SER A 365 27.21 30.26 4.60
N ILE A 366 27.89 30.21 5.75
CA ILE A 366 27.36 30.77 7.02
C ILE A 366 27.00 32.24 6.85
N ARG A 367 27.93 33.06 6.34
CA ARG A 367 27.70 34.51 6.14
C ARG A 367 26.54 34.77 5.19
N THR A 368 26.43 34.00 4.11
CA THR A 368 25.31 34.12 3.15
C THR A 368 23.97 33.79 3.81
N ILE A 369 23.89 32.68 4.55
CA ILE A 369 22.65 32.30 5.25
C ILE A 369 22.29 33.33 6.31
N GLU A 370 23.26 33.81 7.10
CA GLU A 370 23.04 34.85 8.10
C GLU A 370 22.48 36.13 7.46
N GLN A 371 23.14 36.64 6.41
CA GLN A 371 22.73 37.86 5.72
C GLN A 371 21.30 37.76 5.20
N LEU A 372 20.97 36.64 4.55
CA LEU A 372 19.62 36.37 4.04
C LEU A 372 18.59 36.25 5.17
N SER A 373 18.96 35.61 6.27
CA SER A 373 18.10 35.47 7.44
C SER A 373 17.75 36.82 8.05
N ARG A 374 18.73 37.72 8.16
CA ARG A 374 18.53 39.11 8.63
C ARG A 374 17.69 39.92 7.67
N GLN A 375 18.02 39.88 6.38
CA GLN A 375 17.35 40.66 5.33
C GLN A 375 15.85 40.36 5.26
N HIS A 376 15.49 39.07 5.36
CA HIS A 376 14.10 38.63 5.21
C HIS A 376 13.39 38.34 6.54
N LYS A 377 14.06 38.54 7.69
CA LYS A 377 13.54 38.25 9.02
C LYS A 377 13.07 36.80 9.15
N VAL A 378 13.91 35.87 8.69
CA VAL A 378 13.65 34.43 8.76
C VAL A 378 13.46 34.02 10.22
N GLN A 379 12.49 33.16 10.49
CA GLN A 379 12.20 32.61 11.81
C GLN A 379 12.50 31.10 11.86
N LEU A 380 12.26 30.40 10.75
CA LEU A 380 12.43 28.96 10.63
C LEU A 380 13.44 28.61 9.53
N ILE A 381 14.28 27.58 9.76
CA ILE A 381 15.13 26.97 8.75
C ILE A 381 14.65 25.52 8.56
N ALA A 382 14.01 25.23 7.44
CA ALA A 382 13.61 23.90 7.01
C ALA A 382 14.76 23.23 6.25
N ILE A 383 15.19 22.05 6.68
CA ILE A 383 16.32 21.32 6.10
C ILE A 383 15.81 19.99 5.56
N GLY A 384 15.97 19.73 4.26
CA GLY A 384 15.62 18.44 3.67
C GLY A 384 16.40 17.29 4.31
N ASN A 385 15.79 16.12 4.47
CA ASN A 385 16.42 14.96 5.12
C ASN A 385 17.23 14.05 4.18
N GLY A 386 17.55 14.48 2.97
CA GLY A 386 18.32 13.71 2.00
C GLY A 386 19.83 13.71 2.18
N THR A 387 20.52 13.67 1.03
CA THR A 387 21.99 13.56 0.98
C THR A 387 22.64 14.85 1.47
N ALA A 388 23.58 14.73 2.42
CA ALA A 388 24.26 15.85 3.09
C ALA A 388 23.39 16.68 4.05
N SER A 389 22.24 16.13 4.47
CA SER A 389 21.33 16.81 5.39
C SER A 389 21.93 17.05 6.77
N ARG A 390 22.80 16.15 7.28
CA ARG A 390 23.49 16.34 8.57
C ARG A 390 24.50 17.47 8.55
N GLU A 391 25.35 17.51 7.52
CA GLU A 391 26.36 18.56 7.36
C GLU A 391 25.66 19.92 7.22
N THR A 392 24.49 19.93 6.57
CA THR A 392 23.64 21.11 6.44
C THR A 392 22.95 21.48 7.76
N ASP A 393 22.52 20.51 8.56
CA ASP A 393 22.00 20.72 9.91
C ASP A 393 23.04 21.33 10.85
N LYS A 394 24.29 20.84 10.77
CA LYS A 394 25.43 21.43 11.47
C LYS A 394 25.71 22.87 11.02
N LEU A 395 25.67 23.12 9.71
CA LEU A 395 25.81 24.46 9.14
C LEU A 395 24.72 25.40 9.69
N ALA A 396 23.46 24.96 9.70
CA ALA A 396 22.34 25.72 10.25
C ALA A 396 22.48 25.96 11.76
N ALA A 397 23.02 25.01 12.52
CA ALA A 397 23.31 25.19 13.95
C ALA A 397 24.38 26.27 14.19
N GLU A 398 25.39 26.36 13.33
CA GLU A 398 26.41 27.41 13.41
C GLU A 398 25.83 28.78 13.02
N VAL A 399 24.95 28.84 12.02
CA VAL A 399 24.18 30.04 11.68
C VAL A 399 23.30 30.50 12.86
N GLN A 400 22.59 29.58 13.53
CA GLN A 400 21.79 29.91 14.71
C GLN A 400 22.63 30.55 15.82
N LYS A 401 23.88 30.10 16.01
CA LYS A 401 24.82 30.72 16.97
C LYS A 401 25.29 32.09 16.52
N ALA A 402 25.66 32.23 15.24
CA ALA A 402 26.12 33.50 14.67
C ALA A 402 25.01 34.58 14.67
N ALA A 403 23.76 34.18 14.43
CA ALA A 403 22.58 35.05 14.40
C ALA A 403 21.65 34.83 15.61
N SER A 404 22.24 34.71 16.80
CA SER A 404 21.51 34.41 18.04
C SER A 404 20.40 35.41 18.37
N ASP A 405 20.51 36.65 17.90
CA ASP A 405 19.51 37.70 18.07
C ASP A 405 18.22 37.48 17.26
N LEU A 406 18.25 36.65 16.21
CA LEU A 406 17.09 36.34 15.38
C LEU A 406 16.21 35.20 15.92
N ASN A 407 16.65 34.48 16.95
CA ASN A 407 15.96 33.30 17.51
C ASN A 407 15.53 32.27 16.44
N LEU A 408 16.41 32.03 15.46
CA LEU A 408 16.18 31.08 14.37
C LEU A 408 15.92 29.68 14.94
N THR A 409 14.92 28.98 14.42
CA THR A 409 14.67 27.57 14.75
C THR A 409 14.92 26.69 13.53
N LYS A 410 15.89 25.78 13.58
CA LYS A 410 16.14 24.80 12.52
C LYS A 410 15.30 23.53 12.74
N ILE A 411 14.72 23.00 11.67
CA ILE A 411 13.88 21.79 11.67
C ILE A 411 14.22 20.94 10.45
N MET A 412 14.36 19.64 10.68
CA MET A 412 14.47 18.65 9.63
C MET A 412 13.10 18.34 9.03
N VAL A 413 13.02 18.28 7.71
CA VAL A 413 11.78 18.07 6.96
C VAL A 413 12.02 16.96 5.95
N SER A 414 11.03 16.07 5.78
CA SER A 414 11.08 15.06 4.74
C SER A 414 11.19 15.72 3.36
N GLU A 415 12.11 15.26 2.52
CA GLU A 415 12.20 15.67 1.11
C GLU A 415 11.41 14.74 0.17
N ALA A 416 10.69 13.74 0.72
CA ALA A 416 9.94 12.78 -0.07
C ALA A 416 9.01 13.48 -1.08
N GLY A 417 9.17 13.17 -2.37
CA GLY A 417 8.40 13.78 -3.46
C GLY A 417 8.81 15.20 -3.85
N ALA A 418 9.78 15.87 -3.18
CA ALA A 418 10.22 17.21 -3.54
C ALA A 418 10.85 17.27 -4.94
N SER A 419 11.61 16.23 -5.33
CA SER A 419 12.16 16.10 -6.69
C SER A 419 11.08 15.83 -7.74
N VAL A 420 10.00 15.13 -7.37
CA VAL A 420 8.86 14.89 -8.26
C VAL A 420 8.08 16.19 -8.47
N TYR A 421 7.86 16.94 -7.40
CA TYR A 421 7.29 18.29 -7.47
C TYR A 421 8.12 19.19 -8.38
N SER A 422 9.44 19.29 -8.16
CA SER A 422 10.28 20.24 -8.90
C SER A 422 10.30 20.01 -10.41
N ALA A 423 10.22 18.75 -10.83
CA ALA A 423 10.14 18.34 -12.23
C ALA A 423 8.71 18.33 -12.80
N SER A 424 7.69 18.63 -11.99
CA SER A 424 6.29 18.62 -12.44
C SER A 424 5.94 19.83 -13.29
N GLU A 425 4.94 19.66 -14.17
CA GLU A 425 4.34 20.76 -14.92
C GLU A 425 3.74 21.83 -13.99
N PHE A 426 3.18 21.42 -12.84
CA PHE A 426 2.64 22.35 -11.87
C PHE A 426 3.71 23.29 -11.32
N ALA A 427 4.87 22.76 -10.89
CA ALA A 427 5.96 23.58 -10.40
C ALA A 427 6.60 24.44 -11.50
N ALA A 428 6.62 23.94 -12.75
CA ALA A 428 7.07 24.72 -13.90
C ALA A 428 6.17 25.94 -14.16
N ASN A 429 4.85 25.79 -14.01
CA ASN A 429 3.90 26.90 -14.13
C ASN A 429 3.95 27.85 -12.92
N GLU A 430 4.19 27.32 -11.73
CA GLU A 430 4.31 28.13 -10.50
C GLU A 430 5.60 28.96 -10.48
N PHE A 431 6.70 28.40 -11.01
CA PHE A 431 8.01 29.05 -11.06
C PHE A 431 8.69 28.87 -12.44
N PRO A 432 8.21 29.56 -13.49
CA PRO A 432 8.74 29.40 -14.86
C PRO A 432 10.22 29.77 -14.98
N ASP A 433 10.62 30.84 -14.30
CA ASP A 433 11.98 31.39 -14.37
C ASP A 433 12.97 30.74 -13.40
N LEU A 434 12.50 29.82 -12.55
CA LEU A 434 13.32 29.16 -11.55
C LEU A 434 13.84 27.82 -12.05
N ASP A 435 15.15 27.59 -11.89
CA ASP A 435 15.78 26.30 -12.19
C ASP A 435 15.13 25.16 -11.39
N VAL A 436 15.05 23.98 -12.00
CA VAL A 436 14.42 22.79 -11.42
C VAL A 436 15.03 22.43 -10.06
N SER A 437 16.34 22.63 -9.88
CA SER A 437 17.00 22.30 -8.61
C SER A 437 16.60 23.20 -7.44
N LEU A 438 16.20 24.46 -7.70
CA LEU A 438 15.79 25.42 -6.67
C LEU A 438 14.33 25.25 -6.25
N ARG A 439 13.47 24.74 -7.15
CA ARG A 439 12.04 24.48 -6.84
C ARG A 439 11.87 23.48 -5.70
N GLY A 440 12.79 22.52 -5.56
CA GLY A 440 12.81 21.58 -4.44
C GLY A 440 12.96 22.28 -3.09
N ALA A 441 13.85 23.26 -2.99
CA ALA A 441 14.05 24.06 -1.78
C ALA A 441 12.81 24.89 -1.40
N VAL A 442 12.07 25.39 -2.40
CA VAL A 442 10.77 26.06 -2.17
C VAL A 442 9.77 25.11 -1.53
N SER A 443 9.68 23.87 -2.04
CA SER A 443 8.78 22.85 -1.50
C SER A 443 9.14 22.49 -0.05
N ILE A 444 10.42 22.33 0.26
CA ILE A 444 10.90 22.06 1.63
C ILE A 444 10.49 23.17 2.60
N ALA A 445 10.64 24.44 2.19
CA ALA A 445 10.25 25.58 3.01
C ALA A 445 8.74 25.59 3.31
N ARG A 446 7.91 25.44 2.27
CA ARG A 446 6.44 25.48 2.38
C ARG A 446 5.87 24.27 3.13
N ARG A 447 6.50 23.10 2.98
CA ARG A 447 6.11 21.88 3.69
C ARG A 447 6.26 22.03 5.20
N LEU A 448 7.24 22.80 5.68
CA LEU A 448 7.34 23.10 7.10
C LEU A 448 6.20 24.02 7.57
N GLN A 449 5.82 25.01 6.77
CA GLN A 449 4.73 25.94 7.09
C GLN A 449 3.40 25.18 7.19
N ASP A 450 3.07 24.39 6.17
CA ASP A 450 1.91 23.51 6.15
C ASP A 450 2.18 22.26 5.28
N PRO A 451 2.37 21.07 5.91
CA PRO A 451 2.62 19.82 5.18
C PRO A 451 1.50 19.45 4.22
N LEU A 452 0.24 19.63 4.63
CA LEU A 452 -0.94 19.27 3.84
C LEU A 452 -0.99 20.13 2.57
N ALA A 453 -0.90 21.45 2.71
CA ALA A 453 -1.02 22.39 1.58
C ALA A 453 0.06 22.20 0.51
N GLU A 454 1.25 21.73 0.91
CA GLU A 454 2.36 21.49 0.00
C GLU A 454 2.33 20.08 -0.60
N LEU A 455 2.08 19.03 0.20
CA LEU A 455 2.08 17.64 -0.28
C LEU A 455 0.93 17.35 -1.26
N VAL A 456 -0.20 18.04 -1.17
CA VAL A 456 -1.32 17.87 -2.14
C VAL A 456 -0.96 18.26 -3.57
N LYS A 457 0.12 19.01 -3.77
CA LYS A 457 0.61 19.42 -5.11
C LYS A 457 1.31 18.28 -5.84
N ILE A 458 1.64 17.20 -5.13
CA ILE A 458 2.34 16.02 -5.64
C ILE A 458 1.31 14.93 -5.92
N GLU A 459 1.55 14.13 -6.95
CA GLU A 459 0.73 12.93 -7.15
C GLU A 459 0.88 12.00 -5.92
N PRO A 460 -0.20 11.58 -5.25
CA PRO A 460 -0.10 10.89 -3.96
C PRO A 460 0.76 9.62 -3.99
N LYS A 461 0.69 8.84 -5.08
CA LYS A 461 1.50 7.62 -5.28
C LYS A 461 2.99 7.88 -5.52
N SER A 462 3.38 9.13 -5.75
CA SER A 462 4.77 9.56 -5.91
C SER A 462 5.38 10.08 -4.61
N ILE A 463 4.57 10.25 -3.56
CA ILE A 463 5.06 10.49 -2.20
C ILE A 463 5.55 9.15 -1.67
N GLY A 464 6.84 9.04 -1.35
CA GLY A 464 7.43 7.82 -0.82
C GLY A 464 6.94 7.54 0.59
N VAL A 465 6.05 6.56 0.75
CA VAL A 465 5.35 6.22 2.01
C VAL A 465 5.57 4.76 2.44
N GLY A 466 6.45 4.04 1.77
CA GLY A 466 6.95 2.75 2.26
C GLY A 466 7.82 1.99 1.27
N GLN A 467 8.42 0.91 1.77
CA GLN A 467 9.22 -0.02 0.96
C GLN A 467 8.32 -0.77 -0.02
N TYR A 468 8.85 -1.11 -1.19
CA TYR A 468 8.14 -1.86 -2.24
C TYR A 468 6.90 -1.15 -2.83
N GLN A 469 6.75 0.16 -2.62
CA GLN A 469 5.63 0.94 -3.17
C GLN A 469 5.53 0.88 -4.70
N HIS A 470 6.64 0.69 -5.41
CA HIS A 470 6.66 0.51 -6.87
C HIS A 470 6.35 -0.92 -7.30
N ASP A 471 6.37 -1.87 -6.38
CA ASP A 471 6.18 -3.30 -6.64
C ASP A 471 4.71 -3.75 -6.47
N VAL A 472 3.84 -2.87 -5.92
CA VAL A 472 2.39 -3.11 -5.77
C VAL A 472 1.58 -2.58 -6.96
N SER A 473 0.30 -2.96 -7.06
CA SER A 473 -0.65 -2.41 -8.03
C SER A 473 -0.72 -0.87 -7.98
N GLN A 474 -0.18 -0.22 -9.01
CA GLN A 474 -0.12 1.25 -9.08
C GLN A 474 -1.50 1.90 -9.23
N SER A 475 -2.46 1.17 -9.83
CA SER A 475 -3.84 1.64 -9.96
C SER A 475 -4.51 1.72 -8.58
N GLN A 476 -4.46 0.62 -7.84
CA GLN A 476 -5.06 0.53 -6.50
C GLN A 476 -4.38 1.44 -5.50
N LEU A 477 -3.04 1.53 -5.56
CA LEU A 477 -2.26 2.48 -4.77
C LEU A 477 -2.71 3.92 -5.04
N GLY A 478 -2.82 4.30 -6.32
CA GLY A 478 -3.24 5.65 -6.72
C GLY A 478 -4.64 6.02 -6.22
N GLN A 479 -5.60 5.10 -6.33
CA GLN A 479 -6.96 5.28 -5.82
C GLN A 479 -6.98 5.42 -4.29
N THR A 480 -6.33 4.50 -3.58
CA THR A 480 -6.32 4.48 -2.11
C THR A 480 -5.66 5.73 -1.52
N LEU A 481 -4.48 6.11 -2.04
CA LEU A 481 -3.78 7.30 -1.54
C LEU A 481 -4.52 8.60 -1.91
N THR A 482 -5.26 8.62 -3.02
CA THR A 482 -6.14 9.74 -3.36
C THR A 482 -7.27 9.89 -2.35
N ALA A 483 -7.90 8.79 -1.94
CA ALA A 483 -8.94 8.79 -0.91
C ALA A 483 -8.40 9.31 0.43
N VAL A 484 -7.19 8.88 0.84
CA VAL A 484 -6.54 9.41 2.05
C VAL A 484 -6.31 10.92 1.98
N VAL A 485 -5.87 11.43 0.83
CA VAL A 485 -5.67 12.87 0.64
C VAL A 485 -6.99 13.62 0.75
N GLU A 486 -8.07 13.10 0.13
CA GLU A 486 -9.41 13.65 0.26
C GLU A 486 -9.85 13.69 1.73
N ASP A 487 -9.71 12.58 2.46
CA ASP A 487 -10.10 12.49 3.88
C ASP A 487 -9.32 13.51 4.73
N CYS A 488 -8.00 13.64 4.53
CA CYS A 488 -7.17 14.60 5.26
C CYS A 488 -7.56 16.05 4.95
N VAL A 489 -7.74 16.40 3.67
CA VAL A 489 -8.10 17.76 3.25
C VAL A 489 -9.46 18.17 3.81
N ASN A 490 -10.46 17.30 3.74
CA ASN A 490 -11.80 17.59 4.23
C ASN A 490 -11.88 17.54 5.77
N SER A 491 -11.05 16.70 6.42
CA SER A 491 -10.86 16.73 7.87
C SER A 491 -10.32 18.06 8.35
N VAL A 492 -9.25 18.57 7.71
CA VAL A 492 -8.64 19.85 8.08
C VAL A 492 -9.50 21.02 7.67
N GLY A 493 -10.19 20.98 6.52
CA GLY A 493 -10.90 22.11 5.93
C GLY A 493 -9.96 23.09 5.23
N VAL A 494 -10.50 23.89 4.31
CA VAL A 494 -9.69 24.71 3.39
C VAL A 494 -10.18 26.15 3.39
N ASP A 495 -9.30 27.12 3.65
CA ASP A 495 -9.61 28.53 3.43
C ASP A 495 -9.67 28.82 1.92
N VAL A 496 -10.87 29.15 1.43
CA VAL A 496 -11.12 29.36 0.01
C VAL A 496 -10.41 30.60 -0.54
N ASN A 497 -9.99 31.53 0.31
CA ASN A 497 -9.32 32.76 -0.09
C ASN A 497 -7.81 32.62 -0.27
N THR A 498 -7.21 31.58 0.30
CA THR A 498 -5.76 31.35 0.23
C THR A 498 -5.38 30.04 -0.44
N ALA A 499 -6.32 29.08 -0.53
CA ALA A 499 -6.05 27.78 -1.09
C ALA A 499 -5.64 27.79 -2.56
N SER A 500 -4.73 26.86 -2.88
CA SER A 500 -4.27 26.58 -4.24
C SER A 500 -5.24 25.68 -4.99
N VAL A 501 -5.15 25.66 -6.33
CA VAL A 501 -5.96 24.77 -7.17
C VAL A 501 -5.79 23.28 -6.79
N PRO A 502 -4.58 22.75 -6.55
CA PRO A 502 -4.41 21.37 -6.10
C PRO A 502 -5.12 21.07 -4.78
N LEU A 503 -5.10 21.99 -3.82
CA LEU A 503 -5.77 21.81 -2.53
C LEU A 503 -7.30 21.81 -2.69
N LEU A 504 -7.84 22.80 -3.42
CA LEU A 504 -9.29 22.88 -3.71
C LEU A 504 -9.79 21.67 -4.49
N THR A 505 -8.97 21.08 -5.36
CA THR A 505 -9.33 19.87 -6.13
C THR A 505 -9.60 18.66 -5.23
N ARG A 506 -9.12 18.66 -3.99
CA ARG A 506 -9.30 17.58 -3.01
C ARG A 506 -10.46 17.82 -2.04
N VAL A 507 -11.14 18.96 -2.15
CA VAL A 507 -12.34 19.25 -1.36
C VAL A 507 -13.51 18.46 -1.93
N SER A 508 -14.31 17.88 -1.05
CA SER A 508 -15.53 17.16 -1.38
C SER A 508 -16.41 17.94 -2.37
N GLY A 509 -16.86 17.28 -3.43
CA GLY A 509 -17.70 17.87 -4.47
C GLY A 509 -16.99 18.79 -5.46
N LEU A 510 -15.68 19.03 -5.29
CA LEU A 510 -14.87 19.81 -6.23
C LEU A 510 -14.04 18.90 -7.14
N ASN A 511 -13.62 19.47 -8.27
CA ASN A 511 -12.70 18.85 -9.20
C ASN A 511 -11.73 19.92 -9.74
N LYS A 512 -10.79 19.52 -10.61
CA LYS A 512 -9.80 20.45 -11.17
C LYS A 512 -10.43 21.66 -11.86
N THR A 513 -11.55 21.49 -12.57
CA THR A 513 -12.24 22.58 -13.26
C THR A 513 -12.86 23.57 -12.26
N LEU A 514 -13.60 23.07 -11.27
CA LEU A 514 -14.23 23.92 -10.25
C LEU A 514 -13.18 24.64 -9.40
N ALA A 515 -12.09 23.96 -9.02
CA ALA A 515 -10.98 24.56 -8.28
C ALA A 515 -10.36 25.74 -9.05
N ASN A 516 -10.11 25.59 -10.36
CA ASN A 516 -9.63 26.69 -11.21
C ASN A 516 -10.66 27.83 -11.29
N ASN A 517 -11.95 27.52 -11.42
CA ASN A 517 -12.99 28.54 -11.50
C ASN A 517 -13.12 29.34 -10.20
N ILE A 518 -12.96 28.71 -9.03
CA ILE A 518 -12.95 29.38 -7.72
C ILE A 518 -11.79 30.37 -7.65
N VAL A 519 -10.57 29.92 -8.00
CA VAL A 519 -9.38 30.79 -7.99
C VAL A 519 -9.54 31.94 -8.97
N LYS A 520 -9.98 31.65 -10.21
CA LYS A 520 -10.26 32.67 -11.23
C LYS A 520 -11.30 33.69 -10.77
N TYR A 521 -12.35 33.25 -10.08
CA TYR A 521 -13.37 34.13 -9.53
C TYR A 521 -12.76 35.07 -8.49
N ARG A 522 -12.00 34.53 -7.53
CA ARG A 522 -11.32 35.31 -6.48
C ARG A 522 -10.33 36.32 -7.06
N ASP A 523 -9.56 35.91 -8.07
CA ASP A 523 -8.57 36.80 -8.70
C ASP A 523 -9.25 37.95 -9.47
N SER A 524 -10.45 37.72 -10.02
CA SER A 524 -11.18 38.73 -10.81
C SER A 524 -12.12 39.61 -9.98
N ASN A 525 -12.65 39.11 -8.86
CA ASN A 525 -13.69 39.76 -8.06
C ASN A 525 -13.24 40.12 -6.63
N GLY A 526 -12.02 39.74 -6.23
CA GLY A 526 -11.54 39.84 -4.86
C GLY A 526 -11.90 38.64 -3.99
N SER A 527 -11.48 38.67 -2.73
CA SER A 527 -11.76 37.61 -1.75
C SER A 527 -13.25 37.39 -1.53
N PHE A 528 -13.63 36.14 -1.31
CA PHE A 528 -14.97 35.77 -0.88
C PHE A 528 -15.22 36.30 0.54
N SER A 529 -16.31 37.04 0.74
CA SER A 529 -16.72 37.54 2.06
C SER A 529 -17.73 36.63 2.76
N ASN A 530 -18.42 35.76 2.01
CA ASN A 530 -19.31 34.74 2.57
C ASN A 530 -19.55 33.57 1.61
N ARG A 531 -19.97 32.40 2.13
CA ARG A 531 -20.15 31.17 1.34
C ARG A 531 -21.20 31.32 0.24
N LYS A 532 -22.18 32.21 0.37
CA LYS A 532 -23.21 32.42 -0.67
C LYS A 532 -22.62 32.90 -1.99
N GLN A 533 -21.48 33.61 -1.96
CA GLN A 533 -20.79 34.06 -3.16
C GLN A 533 -20.21 32.91 -3.99
N LEU A 534 -19.94 31.74 -3.39
CA LEU A 534 -19.49 30.56 -4.13
C LEU A 534 -20.50 30.10 -5.18
N LYS A 535 -21.80 30.37 -4.98
CA LYS A 535 -22.85 30.08 -5.97
C LYS A 535 -22.74 30.92 -7.25
N LYS A 536 -21.92 31.98 -7.25
CA LYS A 536 -21.62 32.80 -8.42
C LYS A 536 -20.45 32.28 -9.25
N VAL A 537 -19.74 31.26 -8.76
CA VAL A 537 -18.61 30.64 -9.47
C VAL A 537 -19.15 29.82 -10.64
N GLU A 538 -18.52 29.98 -11.80
CA GLU A 538 -18.93 29.28 -13.02
C GLU A 538 -18.93 27.75 -12.82
N ARG A 539 -20.02 27.09 -13.20
CA ARG A 539 -20.25 25.63 -13.10
C ARG A 539 -20.37 25.07 -11.68
N LEU A 540 -20.29 25.92 -10.64
CA LEU A 540 -20.54 25.50 -9.26
C LEU A 540 -22.05 25.42 -9.01
N GLY A 541 -22.64 24.28 -9.38
CA GLY A 541 -24.07 24.01 -9.22
C GLY A 541 -24.50 23.71 -7.77
N PRO A 542 -25.82 23.61 -7.50
CA PRO A 542 -26.35 23.39 -6.16
C PRO A 542 -25.80 22.14 -5.45
N LYS A 543 -25.63 21.02 -6.18
CA LYS A 543 -25.07 19.78 -5.63
C LYS A 543 -23.60 19.94 -5.25
N ALA A 544 -22.78 20.52 -6.11
CA ALA A 544 -21.37 20.79 -5.81
C ALA A 544 -21.24 21.75 -4.61
N PHE A 545 -22.11 22.77 -4.52
CA PHE A 545 -22.17 23.65 -3.36
C PHE A 545 -22.52 22.90 -2.07
N GLU A 546 -23.55 22.05 -2.09
CA GLU A 546 -23.92 21.19 -0.95
C GLU A 546 -22.72 20.34 -0.51
N GLN A 547 -22.05 19.67 -1.45
CA GLN A 547 -20.95 18.76 -1.11
C GLN A 547 -19.70 19.49 -0.58
N ALA A 548 -19.45 20.74 -1.01
CA ALA A 548 -18.21 21.47 -0.71
C ALA A 548 -18.33 22.50 0.41
N ALA A 549 -19.51 23.12 0.62
CA ALA A 549 -19.61 24.37 1.37
C ALA A 549 -19.13 24.25 2.82
N GLY A 550 -19.44 23.15 3.52
CA GLY A 550 -18.99 22.95 4.91
C GLY A 550 -17.49 22.67 5.05
N PHE A 551 -16.79 22.40 3.96
CA PHE A 551 -15.33 22.16 3.95
C PHE A 551 -14.54 23.39 3.50
N LEU A 552 -15.19 24.34 2.83
CA LEU A 552 -14.63 25.63 2.45
C LEU A 552 -14.87 26.65 3.55
N ARG A 553 -13.80 27.23 4.08
CA ARG A 553 -13.83 28.26 5.11
C ARG A 553 -13.56 29.63 4.51
N ILE A 554 -14.14 30.65 5.13
CA ILE A 554 -13.84 32.06 4.88
C ILE A 554 -13.45 32.67 6.22
N ILE A 555 -12.17 32.94 6.37
CA ILE A 555 -11.63 33.61 7.56
C ILE A 555 -11.91 35.11 7.44
N ASP A 556 -12.32 35.74 8.54
CA ASP A 556 -12.66 37.18 8.62
C ASP A 556 -13.75 37.62 7.62
N GLY A 557 -14.74 36.75 7.37
CA GLY A 557 -15.91 37.03 6.51
C GLY A 557 -17.05 37.78 7.20
N ASP A 558 -18.12 38.05 6.43
CA ASP A 558 -19.33 38.74 6.91
C ASP A 558 -20.14 37.88 7.91
N ASP A 559 -20.12 36.56 7.74
CA ASP A 559 -20.82 35.60 8.58
C ASP A 559 -19.80 34.77 9.39
N PRO A 560 -19.76 34.92 10.73
CA PRO A 560 -18.82 34.18 11.59
C PRO A 560 -18.89 32.66 11.44
N LEU A 561 -20.01 32.10 10.99
CA LEU A 561 -20.15 30.65 10.79
C LEU A 561 -19.40 30.14 9.56
N ASP A 562 -19.05 31.01 8.62
CA ASP A 562 -18.28 30.62 7.43
C ASP A 562 -16.82 30.23 7.78
N ALA A 563 -16.32 30.58 8.97
CA ALA A 563 -15.04 30.13 9.50
C ALA A 563 -15.10 28.74 10.18
N SER A 564 -16.31 28.21 10.44
CA SER A 564 -16.53 26.92 11.11
C SER A 564 -16.78 25.77 10.13
N ALA A 565 -16.83 24.53 10.63
CA ALA A 565 -17.32 23.38 9.87
C ALA A 565 -18.86 23.27 9.85
N VAL A 566 -19.60 24.21 10.45
CA VAL A 566 -21.07 24.20 10.39
C VAL A 566 -21.52 24.38 8.94
N HIS A 567 -22.30 23.43 8.44
CA HIS A 567 -22.80 23.49 7.07
C HIS A 567 -23.86 24.59 6.91
N PRO A 568 -23.90 25.34 5.79
CA PRO A 568 -24.91 26.39 5.58
C PRO A 568 -26.37 25.94 5.69
N GLU A 569 -26.64 24.64 5.50
CA GLU A 569 -27.99 24.08 5.68
C GLU A 569 -28.48 24.11 7.13
N ALA A 570 -27.55 24.11 8.09
CA ALA A 570 -27.82 24.10 9.53
C ALA A 570 -27.68 25.49 10.20
N TYR A 571 -27.47 26.56 9.42
CA TYR A 571 -27.44 27.93 9.96
C TYR A 571 -28.74 28.32 10.70
N PRO A 572 -29.94 27.87 10.30
CA PRO A 572 -31.14 28.10 11.09
C PRO A 572 -31.06 27.54 12.52
N VAL A 573 -30.43 26.38 12.72
CA VAL A 573 -30.26 25.77 14.05
C VAL A 573 -29.40 26.65 14.95
N VAL A 574 -28.28 27.16 14.43
CA VAL A 574 -27.42 28.09 15.19
C VAL A 574 -28.16 29.38 15.56
N LYS A 575 -28.99 29.90 14.65
CA LYS A 575 -29.83 31.07 14.93
C LYS A 575 -30.84 30.79 16.05
N GLN A 576 -31.43 29.60 16.08
CA GLN A 576 -32.32 29.18 17.16
C GLN A 576 -31.58 29.09 18.50
N ILE A 577 -30.35 28.55 18.52
CA ILE A 577 -29.50 28.52 19.73
C ILE A 577 -29.23 29.95 20.22
N SER A 578 -28.81 30.84 19.33
CA SER A 578 -28.57 32.26 19.64
C SER A 578 -29.82 32.96 20.20
N GLN A 579 -30.98 32.78 19.55
CA GLN A 579 -32.25 33.38 19.99
C GLN A 579 -32.73 32.84 21.34
N SER A 580 -32.62 31.53 21.57
CA SER A 580 -33.11 30.89 22.80
C SER A 580 -32.29 31.27 24.04
N ASN A 581 -31.05 31.73 23.83
CA ASN A 581 -30.14 32.16 24.89
C ASN A 581 -29.97 33.69 24.95
N GLU A 582 -30.74 34.44 24.15
CA GLU A 582 -30.70 35.92 24.08
C GLU A 582 -29.29 36.50 23.83
N LEU A 583 -28.47 35.78 23.08
CA LEU A 583 -27.10 36.19 22.73
C LEU A 583 -26.99 36.42 21.23
N ASP A 584 -26.19 37.40 20.83
CA ASP A 584 -25.77 37.54 19.45
C ASP A 584 -24.75 36.44 19.07
N LEU A 585 -24.63 36.20 17.77
CA LEU A 585 -23.81 35.11 17.24
C LEU A 585 -22.33 35.23 17.61
N GLN A 586 -21.77 36.44 17.67
CA GLN A 586 -20.36 36.62 18.03
C GLN A 586 -20.11 36.30 19.51
N SER A 587 -21.04 36.66 20.40
CA SER A 587 -20.92 36.34 21.84
C SER A 587 -21.15 34.85 22.16
N LEU A 588 -21.78 34.10 21.25
CA LEU A 588 -21.98 32.66 21.39
C LEU A 588 -20.68 31.88 21.08
N ILE A 589 -19.94 32.32 20.07
CA ILE A 589 -18.73 31.66 19.60
C ILE A 589 -17.61 31.76 20.64
N GLY A 590 -17.03 30.62 21.01
CA GLY A 590 -15.97 30.54 22.02
C GLY A 590 -16.46 30.62 23.47
N ASN A 591 -17.77 30.72 23.72
CA ASN A 591 -18.33 30.74 25.07
C ASN A 591 -18.47 29.33 25.65
N SER A 592 -17.33 28.73 25.99
CA SER A 592 -17.24 27.33 26.46
C SER A 592 -18.14 27.03 27.66
N ASP A 593 -18.33 27.98 28.57
CA ASP A 593 -19.10 27.79 29.80
C ASP A 593 -20.60 27.66 29.53
N LEU A 594 -21.12 28.40 28.55
CA LEU A 594 -22.50 28.28 28.11
C LEU A 594 -22.69 27.04 27.25
N LEU A 595 -21.85 26.86 26.22
CA LEU A 595 -21.99 25.79 25.23
C LEU A 595 -21.97 24.39 25.86
N LYS A 596 -21.16 24.18 26.91
CA LYS A 596 -21.13 22.91 27.66
C LYS A 596 -22.40 22.64 28.48
N LYS A 597 -23.19 23.68 28.80
CA LYS A 597 -24.43 23.57 29.57
C LYS A 597 -25.66 23.34 28.67
N LEU A 598 -25.53 23.58 27.37
CA LEU A 598 -26.62 23.39 26.42
C LEU A 598 -26.94 21.89 26.27
N SER A 599 -28.23 21.57 26.27
CA SER A 599 -28.73 20.26 25.86
C SER A 599 -28.94 20.26 24.35
N ALA A 600 -28.20 19.42 23.63
CA ALA A 600 -28.35 19.30 22.18
C ALA A 600 -29.76 18.86 21.76
N ASN A 601 -30.45 18.08 22.61
CA ASN A 601 -31.84 17.65 22.34
C ASN A 601 -32.82 18.81 22.19
N ASP A 602 -32.53 19.97 22.79
CA ASP A 602 -33.45 21.11 22.79
C ASP A 602 -33.51 21.81 21.42
N TYR A 603 -32.55 21.50 20.54
CA TYR A 603 -32.40 22.11 19.21
C TYR A 603 -32.47 21.08 18.07
N VAL A 604 -32.90 19.86 18.35
CA VAL A 604 -33.15 18.82 17.34
C VAL A 604 -34.46 19.11 16.60
N ASP A 605 -34.45 18.90 15.29
CA ASP A 605 -35.65 18.98 14.45
C ASP A 605 -35.78 17.74 13.53
N GLU A 606 -36.77 17.73 12.64
CA GLU A 606 -37.00 16.61 11.71
C GLU A 606 -35.84 16.38 10.72
N LYS A 607 -35.03 17.41 10.46
CA LYS A 607 -33.94 17.40 9.48
C LYS A 607 -32.56 17.21 10.13
N PHE A 608 -32.34 17.77 11.32
CA PHE A 608 -31.08 17.78 12.04
C PHE A 608 -31.24 17.09 13.39
N GLY A 609 -30.73 15.87 13.45
CA GLY A 609 -30.76 15.05 14.66
C GLY A 609 -29.69 15.43 15.69
N LEU A 610 -29.68 14.64 16.77
CA LEU A 610 -28.74 14.81 17.88
C LEU A 610 -27.25 14.85 17.45
N PRO A 611 -26.76 14.00 16.53
CA PRO A 611 -25.36 14.06 16.10
C PRO A 611 -24.99 15.41 15.50
N THR A 612 -25.78 15.93 14.54
CA THR A 612 -25.52 17.21 13.90
C THR A 612 -25.54 18.37 14.90
N VAL A 613 -26.54 18.43 15.78
CA VAL A 613 -26.62 19.51 16.79
C VAL A 613 -25.45 19.47 17.77
N THR A 614 -25.03 18.27 18.17
CA THR A 614 -23.86 18.09 19.05
C THR A 614 -22.57 18.59 18.38
N ASP A 615 -22.38 18.26 17.10
CA ASP A 615 -21.24 18.74 16.31
C ASP A 615 -21.27 20.26 16.14
N ILE A 616 -22.45 20.85 15.91
CA ILE A 616 -22.64 22.30 15.83
C ILE A 616 -22.21 22.98 17.14
N ILE A 617 -22.64 22.48 18.29
CA ILE A 617 -22.27 23.04 19.60
C ILE A 617 -20.75 22.93 19.81
N SER A 618 -20.14 21.81 19.43
CA SER A 618 -18.68 21.64 19.49
C SER A 618 -17.94 22.59 18.56
N GLU A 619 -18.46 22.85 17.35
CA GLU A 619 -17.88 23.82 16.41
C GLU A 619 -18.03 25.26 16.90
N LEU A 620 -19.13 25.61 17.58
CA LEU A 620 -19.29 26.94 18.16
C LEU A 620 -18.29 27.18 19.31
N ASP A 621 -17.86 26.15 20.03
CA ASP A 621 -16.84 26.26 21.08
C ASP A 621 -15.47 26.60 20.48
N LYS A 622 -15.11 25.93 19.38
CA LYS A 622 -13.83 26.12 18.69
C LYS A 622 -14.01 26.06 17.17
N PRO A 623 -14.44 27.17 16.53
CA PRO A 623 -14.75 27.17 15.11
C PRO A 623 -13.56 26.77 14.26
N GLY A 624 -13.77 25.81 13.35
CA GLY A 624 -12.75 25.42 12.39
C GLY A 624 -11.49 24.87 13.04
N ARG A 625 -11.62 24.26 14.23
CA ARG A 625 -10.52 23.65 14.97
C ARG A 625 -9.72 22.73 14.04
N ASP A 626 -8.42 23.02 13.92
CA ASP A 626 -7.51 22.16 13.18
C ASP A 626 -7.38 20.81 13.91
N PRO A 627 -7.68 19.67 13.25
CA PRO A 627 -7.55 18.34 13.84
C PRO A 627 -6.08 17.88 14.00
N ARG A 628 -5.12 18.61 13.43
CA ARG A 628 -3.69 18.30 13.50
C ARG A 628 -3.09 18.66 14.87
N PRO A 629 -2.01 17.99 15.30
CA PRO A 629 -1.36 18.27 16.59
C PRO A 629 -0.62 19.62 16.57
N GLU A 630 -0.27 20.12 17.75
CA GLU A 630 0.61 21.27 17.90
C GLU A 630 2.06 20.93 17.50
N PHE A 631 2.73 21.91 16.89
CA PHE A 631 4.08 21.77 16.37
C PHE A 631 5.14 21.60 17.47
N LYS A 632 6.02 20.61 17.33
CA LYS A 632 7.15 20.31 18.24
C LYS A 632 8.43 20.03 17.46
N THR A 633 9.58 20.32 18.07
CA THR A 633 10.91 20.16 17.43
C THR A 633 11.74 19.04 18.09
N ALA A 634 12.41 18.23 17.26
CA ALA A 634 13.33 17.16 17.69
C ALA A 634 14.78 17.68 17.84
N GLN A 635 15.58 17.05 18.70
CA GLN A 635 17.01 17.34 18.87
C GLN A 635 17.88 16.09 18.63
N PHE A 636 18.61 16.05 17.51
CA PHE A 636 19.54 14.96 17.22
C PHE A 636 20.85 15.05 18.03
N LYS A 637 21.44 13.90 18.35
CA LYS A 637 22.71 13.81 19.08
C LYS A 637 23.90 14.17 18.16
N ALA A 638 24.76 15.08 18.62
CA ALA A 638 25.95 15.51 17.89
C ALA A 638 27.02 14.39 17.81
N GLY A 639 27.72 14.28 16.66
CA GLY A 639 28.89 13.41 16.47
C GLY A 639 28.63 11.96 16.04
N VAL A 640 27.40 11.58 15.67
CA VAL A 640 27.06 10.25 15.13
C VAL A 640 26.50 10.44 13.73
N GLU A 641 27.29 10.23 12.66
CA GLU A 641 26.95 10.73 11.32
C GLU A 641 26.80 9.62 10.27
N LYS A 642 27.59 8.56 10.37
CA LYS A 642 27.57 7.40 9.48
C LYS A 642 27.11 6.16 10.23
N ILE A 643 26.68 5.15 9.48
CA ILE A 643 26.37 3.81 10.05
C ILE A 643 27.57 3.29 10.87
N SER A 644 28.79 3.54 10.41
CA SER A 644 30.03 3.17 11.11
C SER A 644 30.23 3.82 12.48
N ASP A 645 29.55 4.94 12.74
CA ASP A 645 29.68 5.69 13.99
C ASP A 645 28.74 5.16 15.07
N LEU A 646 27.73 4.37 14.66
CA LEU A 646 26.81 3.72 15.56
C LEU A 646 27.54 2.60 16.31
N LYS A 647 27.47 2.68 17.64
CA LYS A 647 27.91 1.59 18.52
C LYS A 647 26.70 0.97 19.19
N VAL A 648 26.70 -0.35 19.27
CA VAL A 648 25.71 -1.10 20.03
C VAL A 648 25.62 -0.53 21.45
N GLY A 649 24.40 -0.27 21.92
CA GLY A 649 24.11 0.36 23.22
C GLY A 649 23.96 1.88 23.22
N MET A 650 24.30 2.58 22.13
CA MET A 650 24.07 4.03 22.05
C MET A 650 22.57 4.36 22.11
N VAL A 651 22.20 5.35 22.93
CA VAL A 651 20.85 5.93 22.94
C VAL A 651 20.85 7.23 22.14
N LEU A 652 19.92 7.32 21.20
CA LEU A 652 19.75 8.40 20.23
C LEU A 652 18.28 8.84 20.20
N GLU A 653 18.06 10.11 19.89
CA GLU A 653 16.74 10.61 19.49
C GLU A 653 16.64 10.50 17.98
N GLY A 654 15.50 10.02 17.50
CA GLY A 654 15.21 9.85 16.08
C GLY A 654 13.76 10.14 15.77
N ILE A 655 13.47 10.28 14.48
CA ILE A 655 12.12 10.53 13.98
C ILE A 655 11.63 9.25 13.31
N VAL A 656 10.42 8.81 13.61
CA VAL A 656 9.80 7.68 12.94
C VAL A 656 9.53 8.06 11.48
N SER A 657 10.25 7.45 10.54
CA SER A 657 10.07 7.71 9.11
C SER A 657 8.88 6.95 8.55
N ASN A 658 8.62 5.74 9.07
CA ASN A 658 7.60 4.83 8.57
C ASN A 658 7.17 3.85 9.67
N VAL A 659 5.89 3.47 9.69
CA VAL A 659 5.39 2.40 10.56
C VAL A 659 4.85 1.26 9.72
N ALA A 660 5.45 0.06 9.87
CA ALA A 660 5.04 -1.18 9.23
C ALA A 660 4.42 -2.14 10.26
N ASN A 661 3.71 -3.18 9.82
CA ASN A 661 3.05 -4.12 10.72
C ASN A 661 4.01 -4.90 11.65
N PHE A 662 5.30 -4.98 11.29
CA PHE A 662 6.32 -5.71 12.05
C PHE A 662 7.25 -4.79 12.87
N GLY A 663 7.06 -3.47 12.79
CA GLY A 663 7.92 -2.52 13.49
C GLY A 663 7.85 -1.10 12.95
N ALA A 664 8.66 -0.22 13.53
CA ALA A 664 8.79 1.16 13.10
C ALA A 664 10.21 1.41 12.57
N PHE A 665 10.30 2.12 11.45
CA PHE A 665 11.56 2.61 10.91
C PHE A 665 11.84 3.97 11.50
N VAL A 666 13.03 4.13 12.08
CA VAL A 666 13.45 5.34 12.78
C VAL A 666 14.70 5.88 12.12
N ASP A 667 14.63 7.15 11.72
CA ASP A 667 15.78 7.91 11.26
C ASP A 667 16.43 8.61 12.45
N VAL A 668 17.65 8.18 12.79
CA VAL A 668 18.55 8.84 13.76
C VAL A 668 19.55 9.78 13.07
N GLY A 669 19.33 10.02 11.79
CA GLY A 669 20.05 10.90 10.90
C GLY A 669 21.25 10.26 10.21
N VAL A 670 21.45 8.94 10.19
CA VAL A 670 22.63 8.30 9.57
C VAL A 670 22.43 7.91 8.09
N HIS A 671 21.46 8.53 7.42
CA HIS A 671 21.03 8.28 6.03
C HIS A 671 20.54 6.85 5.76
N GLN A 672 20.26 6.11 6.82
CA GLN A 672 19.74 4.75 6.77
C GLN A 672 18.82 4.58 7.96
N ASP A 673 17.54 4.32 7.68
CA ASP A 673 16.57 4.03 8.72
C ASP A 673 16.95 2.71 9.41
N GLY A 674 16.86 2.70 10.73
CA GLY A 674 16.94 1.48 11.51
C GLY A 674 15.56 0.98 11.91
N LEU A 675 15.44 -0.33 12.03
CA LEU A 675 14.18 -1.00 12.38
C LEU A 675 14.08 -1.18 13.89
N VAL A 676 13.03 -0.63 14.51
CA VAL A 676 12.54 -1.06 15.81
C VAL A 676 11.49 -2.14 15.57
N HIS A 677 11.81 -3.39 15.87
CA HIS A 677 10.84 -4.49 15.75
C HIS A 677 9.64 -4.28 16.70
N ILE A 678 8.45 -4.78 16.35
CA ILE A 678 7.21 -4.60 17.15
C ILE A 678 7.39 -4.96 18.64
N SER A 679 8.10 -6.05 18.93
CA SER A 679 8.38 -6.51 20.30
C SER A 679 9.38 -5.64 21.07
N ALA A 680 10.04 -4.71 20.38
CA ALA A 680 11.04 -3.79 20.91
C ALA A 680 10.52 -2.35 21.03
N ILE A 681 9.25 -2.09 20.70
CA ILE A 681 8.61 -0.77 20.80
C ILE A 681 8.20 -0.46 22.24
N THR A 682 7.62 -1.43 22.95
CA THR A 682 7.11 -1.24 24.32
C THR A 682 7.23 -2.54 25.13
N ASP A 683 7.17 -2.44 26.46
CA ASP A 683 7.19 -3.59 27.38
C ASP A 683 5.86 -4.37 27.38
N LYS A 684 4.78 -3.78 26.84
CA LYS A 684 3.47 -4.43 26.72
C LYS A 684 3.36 -5.19 25.40
N PHE A 685 2.53 -6.23 25.38
CA PHE A 685 2.16 -6.86 24.11
C PHE A 685 1.31 -5.88 23.29
N ILE A 686 1.71 -5.66 22.04
CA ILE A 686 0.98 -4.87 21.06
C ILE A 686 0.79 -5.68 19.79
N SER A 687 -0.38 -5.57 19.18
CA SER A 687 -0.70 -6.22 17.90
C SER A 687 -0.30 -5.35 16.71
N ASP A 688 -0.34 -4.03 16.87
CA ASP A 688 0.03 -3.06 15.84
C ASP A 688 0.99 -2.01 16.44
N PRO A 689 2.18 -1.78 15.85
CA PRO A 689 3.08 -0.67 16.21
C PRO A 689 2.38 0.70 16.29
N ARG A 690 1.33 0.92 15.50
CA ARG A 690 0.57 2.17 15.44
C ARG A 690 -0.20 2.52 16.70
N GLU A 691 -0.42 1.55 17.58
CA GLU A 691 -0.98 1.79 18.91
C GLU A 691 -0.05 2.65 19.79
N VAL A 692 1.26 2.68 19.46
CA VAL A 692 2.28 3.35 20.27
C VAL A 692 2.98 4.48 19.51
N VAL A 693 3.24 4.31 18.21
CA VAL A 693 4.01 5.26 17.40
C VAL A 693 3.37 5.54 16.04
N LYS A 694 3.54 6.76 15.54
CA LYS A 694 3.11 7.21 14.22
C LYS A 694 4.27 7.73 13.40
N ALA A 695 4.13 7.77 12.08
CA ALA A 695 5.13 8.43 11.25
C ALA A 695 5.21 9.93 11.62
N GLY A 696 6.43 10.44 11.77
CA GLY A 696 6.70 11.79 12.28
C GLY A 696 6.94 11.89 13.79
N ASP A 697 6.64 10.84 14.57
CA ASP A 697 6.88 10.87 16.02
C ASP A 697 8.37 10.95 16.35
N ILE A 698 8.69 11.71 17.40
CA ILE A 698 10.04 11.83 17.94
C ILE A 698 10.19 10.78 19.05
N VAL A 699 11.11 9.84 18.86
CA VAL A 699 11.32 8.70 19.76
C VAL A 699 12.77 8.60 20.21
N LYS A 700 12.98 8.03 21.41
CA LYS A 700 14.31 7.63 21.87
C LYS A 700 14.52 6.15 21.57
N VAL A 701 15.62 5.85 20.90
CA VAL A 701 15.98 4.49 20.49
C VAL A 701 17.39 4.15 20.97
N LYS A 702 17.61 2.86 21.23
CA LYS A 702 18.92 2.30 21.55
C LYS A 702 19.37 1.34 20.45
N VAL A 703 20.63 1.45 20.04
CA VAL A 703 21.25 0.58 19.02
C VAL A 703 21.41 -0.84 19.56
N ILE A 704 20.85 -1.82 18.86
CA ILE A 704 20.99 -3.25 19.17
C ILE A 704 21.99 -3.92 18.23
N GLU A 705 21.91 -3.64 16.94
CA GLU A 705 22.74 -4.27 15.92
C GLU A 705 23.04 -3.29 14.79
N VAL A 706 24.24 -3.38 14.22
CA VAL A 706 24.69 -2.59 13.07
C VAL A 706 25.39 -3.52 12.09
N ASP A 707 24.79 -3.72 10.92
CA ASP A 707 25.37 -4.44 9.79
C ASP A 707 25.73 -3.44 8.70
N VAL A 708 27.02 -3.14 8.59
CA VAL A 708 27.54 -2.12 7.66
C VAL A 708 27.48 -2.60 6.22
N ASP A 709 27.75 -3.89 5.96
CA ASP A 709 27.78 -4.47 4.62
C ASP A 709 26.39 -4.47 3.99
N ARG A 710 25.36 -4.79 4.79
CA ARG A 710 23.96 -4.80 4.37
C ARG A 710 23.26 -3.45 4.56
N LYS A 711 23.92 -2.46 5.16
CA LYS A 711 23.33 -1.17 5.58
C LYS A 711 22.05 -1.37 6.42
N ARG A 712 22.09 -2.27 7.39
CA ARG A 712 20.96 -2.55 8.29
C ARG A 712 21.30 -2.11 9.71
N ILE A 713 20.33 -1.48 10.37
CA ILE A 713 20.45 -1.06 11.76
C ILE A 713 19.21 -1.57 12.49
N SER A 714 19.42 -2.19 13.65
CA SER A 714 18.33 -2.64 14.52
C SER A 714 18.32 -1.80 15.80
N PHE A 715 17.14 -1.30 16.17
CA PHE A 715 16.92 -0.48 17.34
C PHE A 715 15.94 -1.13 18.32
N THR A 716 15.97 -0.68 19.57
CA THR A 716 14.90 -0.91 20.56
C THR A 716 14.46 0.43 21.15
N MET A 717 13.17 0.63 21.37
CA MET A 717 12.64 1.73 22.18
C MET A 717 12.57 1.37 23.67
N ARG A 718 12.75 0.08 24.00
CA ARG A 718 12.88 -0.40 25.38
C ARG A 718 14.31 -0.15 25.85
N LEU A 719 14.52 1.04 26.41
CA LEU A 719 15.85 1.50 26.81
C LEU A 719 16.53 0.60 27.86
N ASN A 720 15.77 -0.20 28.60
CA ASN A 720 16.26 -1.13 29.62
C ASN A 720 16.71 -2.49 29.08
N ASP A 721 16.45 -2.82 27.80
CA ASP A 721 16.85 -4.13 27.24
C ASP A 721 18.37 -4.36 27.34
N ALA A 722 18.81 -5.58 27.61
CA ALA A 722 20.23 -5.89 27.55
C ALA A 722 20.72 -5.81 26.08
N THR A 723 21.86 -5.16 25.84
CA THR A 723 22.53 -5.26 24.54
C THR A 723 23.09 -6.67 24.39
N PRO A 724 22.82 -7.39 23.27
CA PRO A 724 23.43 -8.68 23.06
C PRO A 724 24.96 -8.53 23.07
N SER A 725 25.64 -9.21 23.98
CA SER A 725 27.09 -9.33 23.93
C SER A 725 27.48 -10.12 22.68
N SER A 726 28.56 -9.72 22.01
CA SER A 726 29.13 -10.30 20.79
C SER A 726 29.52 -11.79 20.89
N SER A 727 29.23 -12.46 22.00
CA SER A 727 29.45 -13.89 22.26
C SER A 727 28.24 -14.78 21.96
N ASP A 728 27.03 -14.26 21.75
CA ASP A 728 25.80 -15.09 21.64
C ASP A 728 25.23 -15.23 20.22
N ALA A 729 25.77 -14.52 19.22
CA ALA A 729 25.28 -14.53 17.84
C ALA A 729 25.48 -15.86 17.08
N HIS A 730 26.14 -16.86 17.69
CA HIS A 730 26.40 -18.16 17.06
C HIS A 730 25.62 -19.35 17.64
N LYS A 731 24.69 -19.16 18.60
CA LYS A 731 24.03 -20.31 19.27
C LYS A 731 22.53 -20.50 19.03
N ASN A 732 21.83 -19.63 18.31
CA ASN A 732 20.42 -19.87 17.97
C ASN A 732 20.26 -20.36 16.52
N LYS A 733 20.66 -21.62 16.28
CA LYS A 733 19.98 -22.48 15.28
C LYS A 733 19.00 -23.38 16.05
N PRO A 734 17.78 -23.62 15.54
CA PRO A 734 16.89 -24.60 16.15
C PRO A 734 17.52 -25.99 15.99
N GLN A 735 17.97 -26.60 17.09
CA GLN A 735 18.41 -27.99 17.10
C GLN A 735 17.19 -28.91 16.91
N GLN A 736 17.12 -29.55 15.74
CA GLN A 736 16.37 -30.79 15.55
C GLN A 736 16.84 -31.82 16.58
N LYS A 737 15.92 -32.31 17.41
CA LYS A 737 16.14 -33.49 18.26
C LYS A 737 16.23 -34.73 17.37
N ALA A 738 17.44 -35.14 17.00
CA ALA A 738 17.70 -36.48 16.48
C ALA A 738 18.07 -37.41 17.65
N ALA A 739 17.37 -38.53 17.73
CA ALA A 739 17.53 -39.57 18.74
C ALA A 739 18.96 -40.14 18.76
N GLN A 740 19.50 -40.29 19.97
CA GLN A 740 20.79 -40.93 20.23
C GLN A 740 20.74 -42.42 19.87
N ASN A 741 21.69 -42.89 19.07
CA ASN A 741 22.11 -44.28 19.11
C ASN A 741 23.64 -44.36 19.23
N HIS A 742 24.10 -45.07 20.25
CA HIS A 742 25.51 -45.23 20.61
C HIS A 742 26.24 -46.19 19.64
N GLY A 743 27.48 -45.86 19.26
CA GLY A 743 28.32 -46.81 18.50
C GLY A 743 29.74 -46.34 18.16
N ARG A 744 30.64 -46.44 19.15
CA ARG A 744 32.12 -46.63 19.12
C ARG A 744 32.96 -46.35 17.84
N LYS A 745 33.95 -45.46 18.05
CA LYS A 745 35.41 -45.53 17.73
C LYS A 745 35.89 -46.38 16.52
N ASN A 746 36.65 -45.74 15.61
CA ASN A 746 38.10 -46.02 15.48
C ASN A 746 38.88 -45.01 14.61
N ASP A 747 40.13 -44.78 15.01
CA ASP A 747 41.21 -44.05 14.31
C ASP A 747 41.61 -44.70 12.98
N ARG A 748 42.06 -43.89 11.99
CA ARG A 748 43.46 -43.83 11.49
C ARG A 748 43.60 -43.14 10.11
N ARG A 749 44.47 -42.12 10.13
CA ARG A 749 45.62 -41.80 9.25
C ARG A 749 45.63 -42.08 7.72
N ASP A 750 46.13 -41.03 7.07
CA ASP A 750 47.18 -40.94 6.04
C ASP A 750 46.84 -40.92 4.54
N ASN A 751 46.98 -39.69 4.02
CA ASN A 751 47.92 -39.25 2.98
C ASN A 751 47.86 -39.74 1.52
N GLN A 752 47.92 -38.71 0.68
CA GLN A 752 48.73 -38.54 -0.55
C GLN A 752 48.17 -38.88 -1.93
N LYS A 753 48.04 -37.77 -2.68
CA LYS A 753 48.54 -37.49 -4.04
C LYS A 753 47.96 -38.27 -5.22
N GLY A 754 47.41 -37.48 -6.15
CA GLY A 754 47.31 -37.84 -7.57
C GLY A 754 47.03 -36.60 -8.41
N ASN A 755 48.08 -35.83 -8.70
CA ASN A 755 48.03 -34.72 -9.65
C ASN A 755 48.36 -35.27 -11.05
N ARG A 756 47.45 -35.20 -12.01
CA ARG A 756 47.76 -35.26 -13.45
C ARG A 756 46.74 -34.44 -14.25
N ARG A 757 47.30 -33.46 -14.97
CA ARG A 757 46.71 -32.60 -15.99
C ARG A 757 46.24 -33.44 -17.18
N ASP A 758 45.17 -33.02 -17.87
CA ASP A 758 45.35 -32.48 -19.23
C ASP A 758 44.20 -31.55 -19.67
N GLN A 759 44.56 -30.76 -20.67
CA GLN A 759 44.00 -29.52 -21.20
C GLN A 759 42.75 -29.68 -22.07
N GLY A 760 42.05 -28.54 -22.26
CA GLY A 760 41.46 -28.20 -23.56
C GLY A 760 39.98 -27.83 -23.56
N ASN A 761 39.64 -26.56 -23.33
CA ASN A 761 39.10 -25.69 -24.38
C ASN A 761 38.75 -24.30 -23.81
N ALA A 762 39.66 -23.37 -24.04
CA ALA A 762 39.42 -21.94 -23.96
C ALA A 762 38.89 -21.46 -25.32
N ALA A 763 37.57 -21.29 -25.43
CA ALA A 763 36.94 -20.57 -26.54
C ALA A 763 35.46 -20.26 -26.19
N MET A 764 35.22 -19.25 -25.36
CA MET A 764 33.94 -18.50 -25.24
C MET A 764 34.04 -17.41 -24.16
N GLY A 765 35.11 -16.61 -24.19
CA GLY A 765 35.40 -15.63 -23.13
C GLY A 765 35.88 -14.27 -23.64
N ASN A 766 35.66 -13.91 -24.90
CA ASN A 766 36.21 -12.69 -25.50
C ASN A 766 35.23 -11.93 -26.42
N ALA A 767 33.93 -11.93 -26.14
CA ALA A 767 32.97 -11.11 -26.90
C ALA A 767 32.49 -9.84 -26.15
N PHE A 768 32.69 -9.75 -24.84
CA PHE A 768 32.21 -8.61 -24.03
C PHE A 768 33.30 -7.57 -23.69
N ALA A 769 34.57 -7.99 -23.67
CA ALA A 769 35.69 -7.09 -23.36
C ALA A 769 36.06 -6.15 -24.53
N GLU A 770 35.84 -6.56 -25.79
CA GLU A 770 36.14 -5.73 -26.97
C GLU A 770 35.07 -4.67 -27.26
N ALA A 771 33.85 -4.82 -26.75
CA ALA A 771 32.78 -3.83 -26.92
C ALA A 771 32.99 -2.56 -26.06
N PHE A 772 33.69 -2.67 -24.93
CA PHE A 772 33.93 -1.53 -24.03
C PHE A 772 35.14 -0.66 -24.41
N ALA A 773 36.03 -1.16 -25.27
CA ALA A 773 37.23 -0.41 -25.69
C ALA A 773 36.95 0.61 -26.83
N LYS A 774 35.77 0.58 -27.46
CA LYS A 774 35.42 1.47 -28.60
C LYS A 774 34.50 2.65 -28.25
N LEU A 775 34.12 2.83 -26.98
CA LEU A 775 33.30 3.97 -26.52
C LEU A 775 34.08 5.07 -25.80
N LYS A 776 35.41 5.06 -25.90
CA LYS A 776 36.29 6.17 -25.52
C LYS A 776 37.21 6.55 -26.68
N LYS A 777 36.62 7.14 -27.71
CA LYS A 777 37.28 8.09 -28.61
C LYS A 777 36.29 9.16 -29.03
#